data_AF-A0A6V7J0R0-F1
#
_entry.id   AF-A0A6V7J0R0-F1
#
_cell.length_a   1.000
_cell.length_b   1.000
_cell.length_c   1.000
_cell.angle_alpha   90.00
_cell.angle_beta   90.00
_cell.angle_gamma   90.00
#
_symmetry.space_group_name_H-M   'P 1'
#
loop_
_entity.id
_entity.type
_entity.pdbx_description
1 polymer ?
#
loop_
_entity_poly.entity_id
_entity_poly.type
_entity_poly.pdbx_seq_one_letter_code
_entity_poly.pdbx_strand_id
1 'polypeptide(L)'
;YTTRLETAFYDLAQSFYHHQYRTVKAHKDQLNKTSHQYLFVRHQFKMAFLNELKQDKVAAIKHYQTAYSNLLEIRMVDTNTFEVKTVAAFINYKICRLMFALNQPRDAISQFRAHTDRFRSRTGPEDLIFEHHAFMANQYSAFAELFDDAIRHGLPALQTQHPGYYYQTAVTHAGLRQTACKQLCSTATQVEPDPLAEEAKMEFYGQRPWRPGKLSAEPADIDKEAQGVQALKWRERNFNHSMMIIGLLGNAISQFKMYRCPRMRRLLAVQMAGEYYNCRDYGKVLTLLTHMLWEYRSEKWPLLLTDVLNNAMKAAFLNASIQDYLTLSVEAIGSATTFAPEQKGRVYFNLMGILEGRVPSPEPGLDPEIVVEALNKWTTELGKNEEFLTTIEDSNVVTFLKIKSSFTAKSFIVGEPLEAEVIIKNLFQGTLEFTNIFVNFSCPGVSNTILTARDENSPARFEAGEIKRFKCALPTPQVPDGTEIQITMVSLLLGHEKRGVLLKFLPDPSSSLEIQGFKGSFEQIKVNSSAVIRLREAPVEIGVTSNRPALQGEWLPINFAVSSQEVITAVRVEIKNVQEQASDPLTELSRTMSEKEGAVVFEADRVSPEQGFRGVVYVRSHQPGARSFVIKCEFLGADMMKRAKEVSYGVDIVKPFEVTTQFYSKGFEPITK
;
A
#
# COMPACT_ATOMS: atom_id res chain seq x y z
N TYR A 1 54.18 -12.86 -17.55
CA TYR A 1 54.23 -13.47 -18.89
C TYR A 1 53.00 -13.10 -19.71
N THR A 2 51.80 -13.35 -19.18
CA THR A 2 50.51 -12.91 -19.75
C THR A 2 50.44 -11.44 -20.13
N THR A 3 50.80 -10.51 -19.23
CA THR A 3 50.78 -9.06 -19.52
C THR A 3 51.70 -8.67 -20.68
N ARG A 4 52.86 -9.33 -20.85
CA ARG A 4 53.79 -9.06 -21.96
C ARG A 4 53.21 -9.54 -23.30
N LEU A 5 52.53 -10.68 -23.30
CA LEU A 5 51.82 -11.17 -24.49
C LEU A 5 50.64 -10.26 -24.83
N GLU A 6 49.89 -9.80 -23.84
CA GLU A 6 48.78 -8.86 -24.02
C GLU A 6 49.25 -7.54 -24.64
N THR A 7 50.34 -6.95 -24.14
CA THR A 7 50.93 -5.75 -24.75
C THR A 7 51.38 -6.00 -26.18
N ALA A 8 52.05 -7.12 -26.46
CA ALA A 8 52.52 -7.45 -27.80
C ALA A 8 51.34 -7.65 -28.79
N PHE A 9 50.29 -8.36 -28.38
CA PHE A 9 49.08 -8.51 -29.20
C PHE A 9 48.34 -7.19 -29.41
N TYR A 10 48.28 -6.35 -28.37
CA TYR A 10 47.71 -5.02 -28.47
C TYR A 10 48.46 -4.18 -29.51
N ASP A 11 49.78 -4.12 -29.46
CA ASP A 11 50.59 -3.35 -30.40
C ASP A 11 50.44 -3.84 -31.85
N LEU A 12 50.41 -5.17 -32.05
CA LEU A 12 50.15 -5.78 -33.36
C LEU A 12 48.75 -5.41 -33.88
N ALA A 13 47.72 -5.46 -33.03
CA ALA A 13 46.37 -5.06 -33.38
C ALA A 13 46.28 -3.57 -33.74
N GLN A 14 46.94 -2.70 -32.96
CA GLN A 14 47.02 -1.26 -33.23
C GLN A 14 47.61 -0.98 -34.62
N SER A 15 48.73 -1.64 -34.94
CA SER A 15 49.40 -1.50 -36.24
C SER A 15 48.53 -2.00 -37.40
N PHE A 16 47.89 -3.17 -37.22
CA PHE A 16 47.00 -3.76 -38.23
C PHE A 16 45.83 -2.83 -38.58
N TYR A 17 45.09 -2.35 -37.57
CA TYR A 17 43.95 -1.47 -37.81
C TYR A 17 44.36 -0.12 -38.41
N HIS A 18 45.53 0.40 -38.02
CA HIS A 18 46.08 1.62 -38.62
C HIS A 18 46.46 1.45 -40.09
N HIS A 19 47.05 0.30 -40.46
CA HIS A 19 47.34 -0.01 -41.85
C HIS A 19 46.06 -0.13 -42.69
N GLN A 20 45.07 -0.89 -42.21
CA GLN A 20 43.77 -1.02 -42.88
C GLN A 20 43.06 0.35 -43.03
N TYR A 21 43.16 1.22 -42.02
CA TYR A 21 42.62 2.58 -42.09
C TYR A 21 43.24 3.37 -43.24
N ARG A 22 44.57 3.29 -43.41
CA ARG A 22 45.28 3.98 -44.51
C ARG A 22 44.84 3.47 -45.87
N THR A 23 44.65 2.16 -46.04
CA THR A 23 44.17 1.56 -47.29
C THR A 23 42.79 2.08 -47.68
N VAL A 24 41.84 2.08 -46.73
CA VAL A 24 40.49 2.61 -46.94
C VAL A 24 40.52 4.11 -47.26
N LYS A 25 41.35 4.88 -46.54
CA LYS A 25 41.50 6.31 -46.77
C LYS A 25 42.06 6.62 -48.17
N ALA A 26 43.11 5.93 -48.59
CA ALA A 26 43.73 6.10 -49.90
C ALA A 26 42.73 5.84 -51.04
N HIS A 27 41.94 4.77 -50.94
CA HIS A 27 40.90 4.49 -51.94
C HIS A 27 39.82 5.59 -51.94
N LYS A 28 39.39 6.07 -50.77
CA LYS A 28 38.41 7.17 -50.67
C LYS A 28 38.93 8.48 -51.28
N ASP A 29 40.22 8.77 -51.13
CA ASP A 29 40.83 9.99 -51.69
C ASP A 29 40.91 9.97 -53.22
N GLN A 30 40.76 8.80 -53.86
CA GLN A 30 40.65 8.64 -55.32
C GLN A 30 39.21 8.80 -55.85
N LEU A 31 38.21 8.90 -54.98
CA LEU A 31 36.79 8.97 -55.37
C LEU A 31 36.31 10.40 -55.60
N ASN A 32 35.42 10.60 -56.57
CA ASN A 32 34.70 11.85 -56.76
C ASN A 32 33.45 11.95 -55.83
N LYS A 33 33.34 13.05 -55.07
CA LYS A 33 32.26 13.26 -54.10
C LYS A 33 30.86 13.36 -54.73
N THR A 34 30.74 13.89 -55.95
CA THR A 34 29.43 14.05 -56.59
C THR A 34 28.89 12.75 -57.19
N SER A 35 29.75 11.95 -57.82
CA SER A 35 29.34 10.68 -58.46
C SER A 35 29.28 9.50 -57.48
N HIS A 36 30.08 9.52 -56.41
CA HIS A 36 30.26 8.37 -55.52
C HIS A 36 29.76 8.61 -54.09
N GLN A 37 28.67 9.36 -53.91
CA GLN A 37 28.12 9.74 -52.60
C GLN A 37 27.96 8.53 -51.64
N TYR A 38 27.37 7.42 -52.09
CA TYR A 38 27.21 6.20 -51.30
C TYR A 38 28.55 5.59 -50.86
N LEU A 39 29.57 5.59 -51.74
CA LEU A 39 30.91 5.12 -51.38
C LEU A 39 31.54 6.03 -50.34
N PHE A 40 31.33 7.35 -50.39
CA PHE A 40 31.83 8.25 -49.34
C PHE A 40 31.25 7.93 -47.97
N VAL A 41 29.95 7.60 -47.87
CA VAL A 41 29.34 7.12 -46.61
C VAL A 41 30.02 5.84 -46.15
N ARG A 42 30.15 4.84 -47.05
CA ARG A 42 30.75 3.53 -46.74
C ARG A 42 32.19 3.64 -46.26
N HIS A 43 33.02 4.45 -46.92
CA HIS A 43 34.43 4.61 -46.55
C HIS A 43 34.59 5.35 -45.23
N GLN A 44 33.79 6.39 -44.98
CA GLN A 44 33.79 7.08 -43.68
C GLN A 44 33.36 6.15 -42.56
N PHE A 45 32.32 5.32 -42.78
CA PHE A 45 31.92 4.30 -41.81
C PHE A 45 33.05 3.30 -41.53
N LYS A 46 33.71 2.75 -42.57
CA LYS A 46 34.82 1.81 -42.41
C LYS A 46 35.99 2.43 -41.64
N MET A 47 36.36 3.66 -41.98
CA MET A 47 37.40 4.41 -41.25
C MET A 47 37.02 4.62 -39.78
N ALA A 48 35.76 4.93 -39.50
CA ALA A 48 35.27 5.07 -38.13
C ALA A 48 35.35 3.74 -37.36
N PHE A 49 34.89 2.65 -37.97
CA PHE A 49 34.92 1.32 -37.38
C PHE A 49 36.35 0.83 -37.10
N LEU A 50 37.29 1.06 -38.02
CA LEU A 50 38.70 0.71 -37.81
C LEU A 50 39.33 1.50 -36.65
N ASN A 51 38.97 2.78 -36.49
CA ASN A 51 39.39 3.56 -35.31
C ASN A 51 38.71 3.09 -34.02
N GLU A 52 37.46 2.63 -34.09
CA GLU A 52 36.77 2.01 -32.95
C GLU A 52 37.51 0.74 -32.49
N LEU A 53 37.88 -0.16 -33.41
CA LEU A 53 38.66 -1.37 -33.09
C LEU A 53 40.05 -1.03 -32.54
N LYS A 54 40.64 0.07 -33.02
CA LYS A 54 41.88 0.66 -32.51
C LYS A 54 41.72 1.31 -31.12
N GLN A 55 40.51 1.40 -30.55
CA GLN A 55 40.21 2.12 -29.31
C GLN A 55 40.42 3.65 -29.38
N ASP A 56 40.58 4.23 -30.57
CA ASP A 56 40.56 5.69 -30.78
C ASP A 56 39.12 6.17 -30.96
N LYS A 57 38.41 6.26 -29.83
CA LYS A 57 36.98 6.63 -29.77
C LYS A 57 36.72 8.02 -30.36
N VAL A 58 37.64 8.98 -30.16
CA VAL A 58 37.46 10.37 -30.62
C VAL A 58 37.56 10.44 -32.14
N ALA A 59 38.57 9.79 -32.75
CA ALA A 59 38.67 9.72 -34.20
C ALA A 59 37.50 8.93 -34.82
N ALA A 60 37.07 7.85 -34.17
CA ALA A 60 35.90 7.08 -34.60
C ALA A 60 34.63 7.94 -34.65
N ILE A 61 34.33 8.72 -33.60
CA ILE A 61 33.17 9.63 -33.58
C ILE A 61 33.23 10.63 -34.74
N LYS A 62 34.39 11.26 -34.98
CA LYS A 62 34.54 12.25 -36.07
C LYS A 62 34.25 11.63 -37.43
N HIS A 63 34.75 10.43 -37.69
CA HIS A 63 34.49 9.72 -38.94
C HIS A 63 33.02 9.26 -39.04
N TYR A 64 32.40 8.77 -37.97
CA TYR A 64 30.97 8.44 -37.97
C TYR A 64 30.09 9.66 -38.20
N GLN A 65 30.38 10.80 -37.57
CA GLN A 65 29.67 12.06 -37.82
C GLN A 65 29.81 12.51 -39.29
N THR A 66 31.00 12.36 -39.87
CA THR A 66 31.22 12.65 -41.30
C THR A 66 30.44 11.69 -42.20
N ALA A 67 30.39 10.40 -41.85
CA ALA A 67 29.57 9.41 -42.56
C ALA A 67 28.07 9.77 -42.48
N TYR A 68 27.60 10.19 -41.30
CA TYR A 68 26.24 10.63 -41.08
C TYR A 68 25.89 11.88 -41.90
N SER A 69 26.76 12.89 -41.92
CA SER A 69 26.58 14.10 -42.74
C SER A 69 26.52 13.77 -44.24
N ASN A 70 27.45 12.95 -44.73
CA ASN A 70 27.44 12.49 -46.13
C ASN A 70 26.17 11.70 -46.46
N LEU A 71 25.66 10.88 -45.54
CA LEU A 71 24.42 10.13 -45.74
C LEU A 71 23.21 11.06 -45.86
N LEU A 72 23.21 12.17 -45.14
CA LEU A 72 22.13 13.15 -45.21
C LEU A 72 22.19 14.07 -46.43
N GLU A 73 23.34 14.14 -47.11
CA GLU A 73 23.47 14.77 -48.44
C GLU A 73 22.80 13.91 -49.54
N ILE A 74 22.60 12.61 -49.30
CA ILE A 74 21.92 11.72 -50.25
C ILE A 74 20.44 12.08 -50.31
N ARG A 75 19.94 12.32 -51.53
CA ARG A 75 18.51 12.58 -51.76
C ARG A 75 17.69 11.38 -51.34
N MET A 76 16.80 11.60 -50.38
CA MET A 76 15.84 10.61 -49.92
C MET A 76 14.60 10.63 -50.83
N VAL A 77 14.27 9.47 -51.37
CA VAL A 77 13.08 9.19 -52.18
C VAL A 77 12.43 7.91 -51.65
N ASP A 78 11.17 7.64 -52.00
CA ASP A 78 10.45 6.47 -51.48
C ASP A 78 11.21 5.15 -51.68
N THR A 79 11.99 5.08 -52.76
CA THR A 79 12.72 3.87 -53.13
C THR A 79 13.91 3.53 -52.24
N ASN A 80 14.60 4.55 -51.70
CA ASN A 80 15.78 4.39 -50.84
C ASN A 80 15.54 4.83 -49.39
N THR A 81 14.34 5.32 -49.06
CA THR A 81 14.02 5.87 -47.72
C THR A 81 14.29 4.87 -46.60
N PHE A 82 13.88 3.60 -46.80
CA PHE A 82 14.07 2.55 -45.79
C PHE A 82 15.56 2.23 -45.58
N GLU A 83 16.34 2.15 -46.67
CA GLU A 83 17.78 1.91 -46.64
C GLU A 83 18.52 3.05 -45.93
N VAL A 84 18.26 4.30 -46.33
CA VAL A 84 18.88 5.50 -45.74
C VAL A 84 18.55 5.59 -44.25
N LYS A 85 17.30 5.34 -43.85
CA LYS A 85 16.91 5.30 -42.42
C LYS A 85 17.66 4.21 -41.66
N THR A 86 17.75 3.01 -42.22
CA THR A 86 18.43 1.86 -41.59
C THR A 86 19.90 2.16 -41.34
N VAL A 87 20.62 2.65 -42.36
CA VAL A 87 22.03 3.03 -42.23
C VAL A 87 22.21 4.22 -41.28
N ALA A 88 21.31 5.21 -41.33
CA ALA A 88 21.34 6.36 -40.43
C ALA A 88 21.17 5.95 -38.96
N ALA A 89 20.29 4.98 -38.67
CA ALA A 89 20.11 4.42 -37.33
C ALA A 89 21.39 3.74 -36.83
N PHE A 90 22.04 2.91 -37.65
CA PHE A 90 23.29 2.26 -37.26
C PHE A 90 24.41 3.25 -36.96
N ILE A 91 24.58 4.26 -37.81
CA ILE A 91 25.58 5.32 -37.59
C ILE A 91 25.25 6.09 -36.31
N ASN A 92 24.00 6.48 -36.12
CA ASN A 92 23.59 7.24 -34.94
C ASN A 92 23.77 6.46 -33.64
N TYR A 93 23.40 5.17 -33.63
CA TYR A 93 23.63 4.26 -32.51
C TYR A 93 25.12 4.19 -32.16
N LYS A 94 25.99 4.03 -33.16
CA LYS A 94 27.45 4.01 -32.97
C LYS A 94 27.98 5.32 -32.36
N ILE A 95 27.52 6.48 -32.86
CA ILE A 95 27.91 7.79 -32.32
C ILE A 95 27.49 7.91 -30.85
N CYS A 96 26.21 7.67 -30.54
CA CYS A 96 25.68 7.82 -29.18
C CYS A 96 26.39 6.88 -28.19
N ARG A 97 26.60 5.61 -28.59
CA ARG A 97 27.32 4.63 -27.76
C ARG A 97 28.76 5.06 -27.46
N LEU A 98 29.48 5.59 -28.44
CA LEU A 98 30.85 6.09 -28.25
C LEU A 98 30.89 7.34 -27.37
N MET A 99 29.93 8.26 -27.53
CA MET A 99 29.79 9.44 -26.66
C MET A 99 29.53 9.04 -25.20
N PHE A 100 28.66 8.07 -24.95
CA PHE A 100 28.48 7.51 -23.61
C PHE A 100 29.76 6.87 -23.07
N ALA A 101 30.49 6.12 -23.91
CA ALA A 101 31.77 5.52 -23.54
C ALA A 101 32.93 6.52 -23.30
N LEU A 102 32.70 7.81 -23.60
CA LEU A 102 33.57 8.95 -23.29
C LEU A 102 33.01 9.83 -22.16
N ASN A 103 31.94 9.39 -21.46
CA ASN A 103 31.23 10.15 -20.44
C ASN A 103 30.70 11.50 -20.94
N GLN A 104 30.20 11.54 -22.18
CA GLN A 104 29.58 12.72 -22.81
C GLN A 104 28.06 12.52 -23.02
N PRO A 105 27.25 12.41 -21.96
CA PRO A 105 25.82 12.12 -22.08
C PRO A 105 25.04 13.26 -22.73
N ARG A 106 25.44 14.52 -22.50
CA ARG A 106 24.76 15.70 -23.08
C ARG A 106 24.89 15.71 -24.61
N ASP A 107 26.07 15.38 -25.11
CA ASP A 107 26.35 15.32 -26.54
C ASP A 107 25.60 14.14 -27.18
N ALA A 108 25.56 12.98 -26.52
CA ALA A 108 24.76 11.83 -26.96
C ALA A 108 23.27 12.17 -27.05
N ILE A 109 22.71 12.83 -26.04
CA ILE A 109 21.31 13.27 -26.02
C ILE A 109 21.05 14.29 -27.13
N SER A 110 21.94 15.26 -27.32
CA SER A 110 21.81 16.27 -28.38
C SER A 110 21.85 15.65 -29.77
N GLN A 111 22.80 14.73 -30.01
CA GLN A 111 22.92 13.96 -31.25
C GLN A 111 21.63 13.17 -31.53
N PHE A 112 21.12 12.46 -30.52
CA PHE A 112 19.89 11.67 -30.66
C PHE A 112 18.66 12.54 -30.94
N ARG A 113 18.50 13.67 -30.24
CA ARG A 113 17.42 14.63 -30.51
C ARG A 113 17.48 15.13 -31.95
N ALA A 114 18.66 15.60 -32.39
CA ALA A 114 18.86 16.04 -33.76
C ALA A 114 18.57 14.93 -34.80
N HIS A 115 18.91 13.68 -34.50
CA HIS A 115 18.58 12.53 -35.34
C HIS A 115 17.06 12.34 -35.45
N THR A 116 16.35 12.27 -34.32
CA THR A 116 14.90 12.06 -34.30
C THR A 116 14.12 13.21 -34.94
N ASP A 117 14.54 14.47 -34.72
CA ASP A 117 13.92 15.65 -35.34
C ASP A 117 14.05 15.62 -36.86
N ARG A 118 15.21 15.19 -37.40
CA ARG A 118 15.44 15.08 -38.85
C ARG A 118 14.55 14.04 -39.52
N PHE A 119 14.27 12.92 -38.85
CA PHE A 119 13.46 11.84 -39.40
C PHE A 119 11.98 11.93 -39.05
N ARG A 120 11.57 12.84 -38.14
CA ARG A 120 10.17 13.02 -37.72
C ARG A 120 9.23 13.30 -38.89
N SER A 121 9.61 14.15 -39.84
CA SER A 121 8.80 14.50 -41.01
C SER A 121 9.07 13.62 -42.24
N ARG A 122 10.10 12.78 -42.18
CA ARG A 122 10.50 11.91 -43.30
C ARG A 122 9.87 10.55 -43.11
N THR A 123 8.56 10.48 -43.24
CA THR A 123 7.78 9.26 -42.97
C THR A 123 8.02 8.18 -44.03
N GLY A 124 8.22 8.57 -45.29
CA GLY A 124 8.26 7.64 -46.43
C GLY A 124 6.83 7.41 -46.98
N PRO A 125 6.60 6.31 -47.73
CA PRO A 125 5.31 6.02 -48.33
C PRO A 125 4.18 5.97 -47.29
N GLU A 126 3.05 6.62 -47.56
CA GLU A 126 1.89 6.66 -46.66
C GLU A 126 1.33 5.25 -46.40
N ASP A 127 1.33 4.40 -47.43
CA ASP A 127 0.93 2.99 -47.36
C ASP A 127 1.77 2.13 -46.40
N LEU A 128 2.94 2.62 -46.00
CA LEU A 128 3.89 1.94 -45.12
C LEU A 128 4.24 2.78 -43.87
N ILE A 129 3.35 3.70 -43.47
CA ILE A 129 3.59 4.57 -42.29
C ILE A 129 3.88 3.77 -41.00
N PHE A 130 3.37 2.55 -40.89
CA PHE A 130 3.68 1.65 -39.77
C PHE A 130 5.19 1.33 -39.66
N GLU A 131 5.93 1.25 -40.77
CA GLU A 131 7.39 1.05 -40.76
C GLU A 131 8.10 2.28 -40.19
N HIS A 132 7.59 3.49 -40.43
CA HIS A 132 8.14 4.69 -39.83
C HIS A 132 7.92 4.70 -38.32
N HIS A 133 6.74 4.33 -37.85
CA HIS A 133 6.47 4.20 -36.42
C HIS A 133 7.32 3.08 -35.78
N ALA A 134 7.52 1.96 -36.48
CA ALA A 134 8.45 0.91 -36.05
C ALA A 134 9.89 1.43 -35.93
N PHE A 135 10.36 2.18 -36.94
CA PHE A 135 11.67 2.82 -36.93
C PHE A 135 11.82 3.75 -35.73
N MET A 136 10.86 4.66 -35.50
CA MET A 136 10.93 5.61 -34.39
C MET A 136 10.89 4.90 -33.03
N ALA A 137 10.01 3.91 -32.85
CA ALA A 137 9.94 3.10 -31.64
C ALA A 137 11.30 2.43 -31.35
N ASN A 138 11.92 1.83 -32.36
CA ASN A 138 13.24 1.20 -32.25
C ASN A 138 14.36 2.20 -31.96
N GLN A 139 14.32 3.41 -32.53
CA GLN A 139 15.33 4.44 -32.23
C GLN A 139 15.27 4.84 -30.75
N TYR A 140 14.07 5.09 -30.23
CA TYR A 140 13.88 5.48 -28.84
C TYR A 140 14.21 4.35 -27.86
N SER A 141 13.81 3.10 -28.13
CA SER A 141 14.12 1.97 -27.26
C SER A 141 15.62 1.66 -27.24
N ALA A 142 16.28 1.62 -28.40
CA ALA A 142 17.72 1.34 -28.49
C ALA A 142 18.56 2.44 -27.83
N PHE A 143 18.15 3.72 -27.93
CA PHE A 143 18.82 4.80 -27.21
C PHE A 143 18.58 4.70 -25.70
N ALA A 144 17.38 4.31 -25.27
CA ALA A 144 17.08 4.08 -23.86
C ALA A 144 17.96 2.96 -23.27
N GLU A 145 18.11 1.85 -23.99
CA GLU A 145 18.99 0.74 -23.62
C GLU A 145 20.46 1.19 -23.51
N LEU A 146 20.97 1.92 -24.51
CA LEU A 146 22.32 2.49 -24.46
C LEU A 146 22.54 3.41 -23.26
N PHE A 147 21.55 4.22 -22.93
CA PHE A 147 21.63 5.15 -21.81
C PHE A 147 21.59 4.39 -20.47
N ASP A 148 20.73 3.38 -20.36
CA ASP A 148 20.68 2.50 -19.18
C ASP A 148 21.99 1.72 -18.98
N ASP A 149 22.55 1.17 -20.06
CA ASP A 149 23.86 0.54 -20.05
C ASP A 149 24.94 1.52 -19.59
N ALA A 150 24.94 2.77 -20.08
CA ALA A 150 25.90 3.78 -19.66
C ALA A 150 25.83 4.09 -18.16
N ILE A 151 24.61 4.16 -17.61
CA ILE A 151 24.38 4.33 -16.16
C ILE A 151 24.95 3.13 -15.38
N ARG A 152 24.69 1.90 -15.84
CA ARG A 152 25.27 0.69 -15.24
C ARG A 152 26.80 0.66 -15.28
N HIS A 153 27.42 1.30 -16.27
CA HIS A 153 28.88 1.45 -16.39
C HIS A 153 29.46 2.67 -15.66
N GLY A 154 28.69 3.32 -14.77
CA GLY A 154 29.20 4.37 -13.87
C GLY A 154 28.90 5.81 -14.30
N LEU A 155 28.05 6.02 -15.31
CA LEU A 155 27.53 7.35 -15.61
C LEU A 155 26.62 7.84 -14.45
N PRO A 156 26.79 9.07 -13.94
CA PRO A 156 25.96 9.57 -12.85
C PRO A 156 24.50 9.67 -13.27
N ALA A 157 23.65 8.96 -12.54
CA ALA A 157 22.21 8.93 -12.78
C ALA A 157 21.57 10.26 -12.37
N LEU A 158 20.82 10.91 -13.27
CA LEU A 158 20.09 12.14 -13.01
C LEU A 158 18.59 11.87 -13.10
N GLN A 159 17.83 12.34 -12.11
CA GLN A 159 16.37 12.14 -12.08
C GLN A 159 15.65 12.83 -13.26
N THR A 160 16.20 13.92 -13.79
CA THR A 160 15.62 14.65 -14.93
C THR A 160 16.10 14.14 -16.29
N GLN A 161 17.11 13.26 -16.31
CA GLN A 161 17.72 12.71 -17.53
C GLN A 161 17.93 11.21 -17.33
N HIS A 162 16.86 10.46 -17.52
CA HIS A 162 16.88 9.01 -17.35
C HIS A 162 16.26 8.27 -18.56
N PRO A 163 16.60 6.98 -18.78
CA PRO A 163 16.10 6.18 -19.90
C PRO A 163 14.57 6.06 -19.99
N GLY A 164 13.84 6.14 -18.87
CA GLY A 164 12.39 5.97 -18.81
C GLY A 164 11.58 6.84 -19.79
N TYR A 165 11.99 8.10 -20.04
CA TYR A 165 11.32 8.98 -21.00
C TYR A 165 11.45 8.49 -22.44
N TYR A 166 12.59 7.90 -22.78
CA TYR A 166 12.83 7.35 -24.11
C TYR A 166 12.02 6.07 -24.32
N TYR A 167 11.95 5.17 -23.33
CA TYR A 167 11.04 4.03 -23.39
C TYR A 167 9.57 4.45 -23.50
N GLN A 168 9.14 5.47 -22.76
CA GLN A 168 7.78 6.00 -22.88
C GLN A 168 7.49 6.52 -24.29
N THR A 169 8.43 7.25 -24.89
CA THR A 169 8.27 7.76 -26.26
C THR A 169 8.27 6.62 -27.28
N ALA A 170 9.05 5.55 -27.04
CA ALA A 170 9.02 4.33 -27.84
C ALA A 170 7.64 3.65 -27.77
N VAL A 171 7.03 3.59 -26.59
CA VAL A 171 5.65 3.08 -26.39
C VAL A 171 4.65 3.90 -27.21
N THR A 172 4.74 5.23 -27.19
CA THR A 172 3.85 6.08 -27.98
C THR A 172 3.95 5.76 -29.48
N HIS A 173 5.17 5.61 -30.01
CA HIS A 173 5.35 5.22 -31.41
C HIS A 173 4.90 3.78 -31.69
N ALA A 174 5.08 2.85 -30.76
CA ALA A 174 4.57 1.49 -30.89
C ALA A 174 3.03 1.44 -30.94
N GLY A 175 2.35 2.30 -30.16
CA GLY A 175 0.89 2.49 -30.25
C GLY A 175 0.46 3.06 -31.60
N LEU A 176 1.17 4.08 -32.11
CA LEU A 176 0.91 4.62 -33.46
C LEU A 176 1.12 3.56 -34.55
N ARG A 177 2.14 2.70 -34.43
CA ARG A 177 2.36 1.54 -35.32
C ARG A 177 1.17 0.58 -35.30
N GLN A 178 0.65 0.25 -34.12
CA GLN A 178 -0.52 -0.61 -33.98
C GLN A 178 -1.76 0.01 -34.65
N THR A 179 -2.01 1.31 -34.44
CA THR A 179 -3.12 2.03 -35.08
C THR A 179 -2.98 2.06 -36.60
N ALA A 180 -1.78 2.34 -37.12
CA ALA A 180 -1.50 2.32 -38.56
C ALA A 180 -1.72 0.92 -39.16
N CYS A 181 -1.29 -0.15 -38.48
CA CYS A 181 -1.54 -1.52 -38.90
C CYS A 181 -3.04 -1.83 -38.99
N LYS A 182 -3.83 -1.44 -37.98
CA LYS A 182 -5.29 -1.62 -37.98
C LYS A 182 -5.96 -0.91 -39.16
N GLN A 183 -5.47 0.26 -39.55
CA GLN A 183 -6.03 1.06 -40.65
C GLN A 183 -5.61 0.54 -42.03
N LEU A 184 -4.34 0.15 -42.22
CA LEU A 184 -3.77 -0.11 -43.54
C LEU A 184 -3.62 -1.60 -43.89
N CYS A 185 -3.54 -2.48 -42.88
CA CYS A 185 -3.17 -3.88 -43.07
C CYS A 185 -4.33 -4.86 -42.85
N SER A 186 -5.52 -4.38 -42.48
CA SER A 186 -6.69 -5.22 -42.17
C SER A 186 -7.13 -6.11 -43.34
N THR A 187 -7.03 -5.60 -44.57
CA THR A 187 -7.37 -6.30 -45.82
C THR A 187 -6.18 -7.00 -46.49
N ALA A 188 -5.00 -6.96 -45.87
CA ALA A 188 -3.79 -7.54 -46.46
C ALA A 188 -3.89 -9.07 -46.55
N THR A 189 -3.58 -9.60 -47.73
CA THR A 189 -3.55 -11.01 -48.09
C THR A 189 -2.13 -11.47 -48.39
N GLN A 190 -1.89 -12.76 -48.19
CA GLN A 190 -0.61 -13.37 -48.53
C GLN A 190 -0.38 -13.32 -50.04
N VAL A 191 0.84 -12.98 -50.45
CA VAL A 191 1.26 -12.95 -51.86
C VAL A 191 2.11 -14.17 -52.13
N GLU A 192 1.83 -14.88 -53.22
CA GLU A 192 2.61 -16.03 -53.69
C GLU A 192 3.12 -15.80 -55.13
N PRO A 193 4.43 -15.97 -55.41
CA PRO A 193 5.51 -16.26 -54.46
C PRO A 193 5.80 -15.06 -53.53
N ASP A 194 6.24 -15.33 -52.30
CA ASP A 194 6.53 -14.27 -51.31
C ASP A 194 7.68 -13.36 -51.79
N PRO A 195 7.41 -12.07 -52.07
CA PRO A 195 8.44 -11.11 -52.48
C PRO A 195 9.52 -10.88 -51.42
N LEU A 196 9.27 -11.27 -50.15
CA LEU A 196 10.20 -11.12 -49.03
C LEU A 196 11.12 -12.34 -48.82
N ALA A 197 10.91 -13.45 -49.53
CA ALA A 197 11.60 -14.72 -49.27
C ALA A 197 13.14 -14.64 -49.36
N GLU A 198 13.67 -13.71 -50.15
CA GLU A 198 15.11 -13.54 -50.34
C GLU A 198 15.76 -12.46 -49.45
N GLU A 199 15.06 -11.97 -48.42
CA GLU A 199 15.58 -10.94 -47.50
C GLU A 199 16.95 -11.31 -46.90
N ALA A 200 17.18 -12.60 -46.59
CA ALA A 200 18.44 -13.10 -46.04
C ALA A 200 19.61 -13.09 -47.05
N LYS A 201 19.34 -13.01 -48.35
CA LYS A 201 20.36 -12.99 -49.42
C LYS A 201 20.77 -11.57 -49.81
N MET A 202 20.21 -10.54 -49.16
CA MET A 202 20.47 -9.15 -49.53
C MET A 202 21.90 -8.72 -49.18
N GLU A 203 22.55 -8.04 -50.12
CA GLU A 203 23.93 -7.56 -49.96
C GLU A 203 24.02 -6.27 -49.12
N PHE A 204 22.95 -5.47 -49.11
CA PHE A 204 22.90 -4.17 -48.43
C PHE A 204 21.82 -4.11 -47.35
N TYR A 205 22.14 -3.42 -46.25
CA TYR A 205 21.22 -3.25 -45.12
C TYR A 205 20.06 -2.32 -45.47
N GLY A 206 18.83 -2.80 -45.29
CA GLY A 206 17.62 -2.04 -45.63
C GLY A 206 17.32 -2.03 -47.13
N GLN A 207 17.97 -2.89 -47.91
CA GLN A 207 17.58 -3.15 -49.29
C GLN A 207 16.24 -3.89 -49.33
N ARG A 208 15.36 -3.48 -50.23
CA ARG A 208 14.11 -4.21 -50.47
C ARG A 208 14.39 -5.48 -51.27
N PRO A 209 13.90 -6.67 -50.85
CA PRO A 209 14.18 -7.93 -51.53
C PRO A 209 13.73 -7.98 -53.00
N TRP A 210 12.66 -7.27 -53.35
CA TRP A 210 12.20 -7.12 -54.74
C TRP A 210 13.02 -6.10 -55.56
N ARG A 211 14.10 -5.54 -54.99
CA ARG A 211 15.06 -4.62 -55.65
C ARG A 211 16.53 -5.04 -55.41
N PRO A 212 16.95 -6.24 -55.83
CA PRO A 212 18.34 -6.65 -55.68
C PRO A 212 19.23 -5.86 -56.67
N GLY A 213 20.37 -5.34 -56.17
CA GLY A 213 21.46 -4.77 -56.99
C GLY A 213 21.18 -3.48 -57.79
N LYS A 214 19.98 -2.88 -57.74
CA LYS A 214 19.64 -1.69 -58.52
C LYS A 214 19.91 -0.40 -57.72
N LEU A 215 21.01 0.29 -58.04
CA LEU A 215 21.36 1.61 -57.49
C LEU A 215 20.35 2.69 -57.92
N SER A 216 19.16 2.73 -57.31
CA SER A 216 18.10 3.78 -57.31
C SER A 216 17.72 4.52 -58.63
N ALA A 217 18.37 4.25 -59.76
CA ALA A 217 18.29 5.04 -61.00
C ALA A 217 17.44 4.36 -62.08
N GLU A 218 17.12 3.08 -61.92
CA GLU A 218 16.16 2.39 -62.80
C GLU A 218 14.73 2.66 -62.34
N PRO A 219 13.77 2.82 -63.27
CA PRO A 219 12.36 2.99 -62.94
C PRO A 219 11.84 1.84 -62.08
N ALA A 220 11.01 2.17 -61.08
CA ALA A 220 10.37 1.17 -60.24
C ALA A 220 9.37 0.35 -61.07
N ASP A 221 9.44 -0.98 -60.95
CA ASP A 221 8.44 -1.89 -61.48
C ASP A 221 7.19 -1.82 -60.59
N ILE A 222 6.14 -1.18 -61.09
CA ILE A 222 4.92 -0.84 -60.33
C ILE A 222 4.27 -2.10 -59.75
N ASP A 223 4.25 -3.20 -60.51
CA ASP A 223 3.60 -4.44 -60.09
C ASP A 223 4.40 -5.12 -58.96
N LYS A 224 5.74 -5.15 -59.07
CA LYS A 224 6.59 -5.69 -58.01
C LYS A 224 6.57 -4.84 -56.74
N GLU A 225 6.49 -3.51 -56.86
CA GLU A 225 6.31 -2.65 -55.70
C GLU A 225 4.99 -2.92 -55.00
N ALA A 226 3.89 -3.04 -55.75
CA ALA A 226 2.58 -3.34 -55.18
C ALA A 226 2.58 -4.69 -54.44
N GLN A 227 3.19 -5.73 -55.04
CA GLN A 227 3.35 -7.04 -54.41
C GLN A 227 4.21 -6.96 -53.14
N GLY A 228 5.33 -6.22 -53.17
CA GLY A 228 6.20 -6.03 -52.01
C GLY A 228 5.53 -5.28 -50.86
N VAL A 229 4.79 -4.21 -51.17
CA VAL A 229 3.98 -3.45 -50.18
C VAL A 229 2.92 -4.35 -49.56
N GLN A 230 2.21 -5.14 -50.37
CA GLN A 230 1.19 -6.07 -49.89
C GLN A 230 1.80 -7.14 -48.96
N ALA A 231 2.96 -7.69 -49.32
CA ALA A 231 3.67 -8.66 -48.48
C ALA A 231 4.09 -8.06 -47.12
N LEU A 232 4.55 -6.80 -47.10
CA LEU A 232 4.85 -6.08 -45.86
C LEU A 232 3.60 -5.86 -44.99
N LYS A 233 2.49 -5.43 -45.60
CA LYS A 233 1.21 -5.24 -44.88
C LYS A 233 0.72 -6.57 -44.28
N TRP A 234 0.87 -7.68 -45.01
CA TRP A 234 0.52 -9.00 -44.51
C TRP A 234 1.42 -9.44 -43.35
N ARG A 235 2.74 -9.24 -43.46
CA ARG A 235 3.69 -9.51 -42.36
C ARG A 235 3.35 -8.69 -41.12
N GLU A 236 3.05 -7.41 -41.29
CA GLU A 236 2.70 -6.49 -40.21
C GLU A 236 1.39 -6.88 -39.53
N ARG A 237 0.37 -7.32 -40.29
CA ARG A 237 -0.90 -7.82 -39.76
C ARG A 237 -0.71 -8.98 -38.78
N ASN A 238 0.28 -9.84 -39.02
CA ASN A 238 0.58 -11.00 -38.18
C ASN A 238 1.53 -10.68 -37.01
N PHE A 239 1.99 -9.43 -36.89
CA PHE A 239 2.87 -9.01 -35.80
C PHE A 239 2.09 -8.77 -34.50
N ASN A 240 2.61 -9.24 -33.37
CA ASN A 240 1.99 -9.02 -32.07
C ASN A 240 2.42 -7.67 -31.47
N HIS A 241 1.71 -6.59 -31.85
CA HIS A 241 2.01 -5.24 -31.35
C HIS A 241 1.84 -5.10 -29.84
N SER A 242 0.78 -5.70 -29.26
CA SER A 242 0.47 -5.55 -27.83
C SER A 242 1.59 -6.10 -26.95
N MET A 243 2.18 -7.25 -27.29
CA MET A 243 3.31 -7.81 -26.54
C MET A 243 4.57 -6.93 -26.62
N MET A 244 4.84 -6.32 -27.77
CA MET A 244 5.95 -5.37 -27.91
C MET A 244 5.73 -4.13 -27.03
N ILE A 245 4.50 -3.57 -27.03
CA ILE A 245 4.14 -2.41 -26.20
C ILE A 245 4.27 -2.75 -24.71
N ILE A 246 3.77 -3.92 -24.29
CA ILE A 246 3.90 -4.42 -22.90
C ILE A 246 5.36 -4.50 -22.49
N GLY A 247 6.24 -5.06 -23.33
CA GLY A 247 7.68 -5.13 -23.05
C GLY A 247 8.31 -3.74 -22.84
N LEU A 248 8.01 -2.79 -23.74
CA LEU A 248 8.50 -1.41 -23.63
C LEU A 248 7.94 -0.68 -22.40
N LEU A 249 6.66 -0.88 -22.06
CA LEU A 249 6.04 -0.34 -20.85
C LEU A 249 6.70 -0.91 -19.58
N GLY A 250 7.03 -2.20 -19.57
CA GLY A 250 7.75 -2.84 -18.46
C GLY A 250 9.11 -2.19 -18.22
N ASN A 251 9.87 -1.95 -19.30
CA ASN A 251 11.14 -1.25 -19.23
C ASN A 251 10.97 0.19 -18.70
N ALA A 252 9.97 0.93 -19.19
CA ALA A 252 9.67 2.28 -18.73
C ALA A 252 9.30 2.31 -17.24
N ILE A 253 8.38 1.43 -16.79
CA ILE A 253 7.92 1.33 -15.39
C ILE A 253 9.10 1.03 -14.45
N SER A 254 9.99 0.12 -14.84
CA SER A 254 11.19 -0.22 -14.07
C SER A 254 12.07 1.01 -13.83
N GLN A 255 12.31 1.79 -14.90
CA GLN A 255 13.08 3.03 -14.82
C GLN A 255 12.37 4.07 -13.93
N PHE A 256 11.08 4.35 -14.14
CA PHE A 256 10.35 5.32 -13.31
C PHE A 256 10.23 4.89 -11.84
N LYS A 257 10.26 3.58 -11.54
CA LYS A 257 10.37 3.06 -10.18
C LYS A 257 11.74 3.37 -9.58
N MET A 258 12.83 3.11 -10.31
CA MET A 258 14.20 3.40 -9.89
C MET A 258 14.42 4.89 -9.57
N TYR A 259 13.86 5.78 -10.40
CA TYR A 259 13.99 7.24 -10.25
C TYR A 259 12.91 7.90 -9.35
N ARG A 260 12.11 7.09 -8.64
CA ARG A 260 11.08 7.56 -7.68
C ARG A 260 10.05 8.52 -8.30
N CYS A 261 9.53 8.17 -9.46
CA CYS A 261 8.50 8.92 -10.18
C CYS A 261 7.14 8.19 -10.12
N PRO A 262 6.42 8.21 -8.98
CA PRO A 262 5.24 7.35 -8.75
C PRO A 262 4.08 7.65 -9.71
N ARG A 263 3.83 8.93 -10.03
CA ARG A 263 2.73 9.33 -10.93
C ARG A 263 2.89 8.75 -12.32
N MET A 264 4.08 8.87 -12.91
CA MET A 264 4.34 8.32 -14.24
C MET A 264 4.30 6.80 -14.22
N ARG A 265 4.85 6.17 -13.18
CA ARG A 265 4.79 4.71 -13.00
C ARG A 265 3.35 4.19 -13.03
N ARG A 266 2.42 4.85 -12.34
CA ARG A 266 1.00 4.48 -12.31
C ARG A 266 0.31 4.66 -13.65
N LEU A 267 0.56 5.80 -14.32
CA LEU A 267 0.01 6.05 -15.65
C LEU A 267 0.42 4.94 -16.62
N LEU A 268 1.70 4.56 -16.63
CA LEU A 268 2.21 3.49 -17.48
C LEU A 268 1.67 2.11 -17.09
N ALA A 269 1.45 1.83 -15.81
CA ALA A 269 0.84 0.58 -15.36
C ALA A 269 -0.62 0.45 -15.83
N VAL A 270 -1.39 1.55 -15.82
CA VAL A 270 -2.76 1.58 -16.36
C VAL A 270 -2.74 1.38 -17.89
N GLN A 271 -1.79 2.01 -18.60
CA GLN A 271 -1.61 1.76 -20.05
C GLN A 271 -1.25 0.30 -20.34
N MET A 272 -0.39 -0.31 -19.53
CA MET A 272 -0.03 -1.73 -19.64
C MET A 272 -1.23 -2.64 -19.42
N ALA A 273 -2.07 -2.33 -18.44
CA ALA A 273 -3.32 -3.05 -18.22
C ALA A 273 -4.26 -2.92 -19.44
N GLY A 274 -4.31 -1.76 -20.10
CA GLY A 274 -5.03 -1.61 -21.37
C GLY A 274 -4.52 -2.53 -22.49
N GLU A 275 -3.20 -2.72 -22.60
CA GLU A 275 -2.65 -3.66 -23.59
C GLU A 275 -2.89 -5.13 -23.23
N TYR A 276 -2.84 -5.50 -21.95
CA TYR A 276 -3.24 -6.84 -21.52
C TYR A 276 -4.73 -7.11 -21.78
N TYR A 277 -5.57 -6.09 -21.65
CA TYR A 277 -6.98 -6.17 -22.01
C TYR A 277 -7.16 -6.46 -23.50
N ASN A 278 -6.40 -5.80 -24.37
CA ASN A 278 -6.39 -6.07 -25.82
C ASN A 278 -5.92 -7.51 -26.13
N CYS A 279 -5.01 -8.07 -25.34
CA CYS A 279 -4.56 -9.46 -25.43
C CYS A 279 -5.55 -10.51 -24.86
N ARG A 280 -6.71 -10.08 -24.32
CA ARG A 280 -7.68 -10.94 -23.60
C ARG A 280 -7.11 -11.63 -22.34
N ASP A 281 -6.02 -11.13 -21.77
CA ASP A 281 -5.44 -11.64 -20.52
C ASP A 281 -5.99 -10.85 -19.32
N TYR A 282 -7.28 -11.05 -19.03
CA TYR A 282 -8.01 -10.28 -18.02
C TYR A 282 -7.49 -10.50 -16.59
N GLY A 283 -6.88 -11.65 -16.29
CA GLY A 283 -6.27 -11.93 -14.98
C GLY A 283 -5.11 -10.99 -14.66
N LYS A 284 -4.21 -10.74 -15.64
CA LYS A 284 -3.12 -9.76 -15.47
C LYS A 284 -3.64 -8.32 -15.39
N VAL A 285 -4.71 -8.00 -16.11
CA VAL A 285 -5.39 -6.70 -16.00
C VAL A 285 -5.85 -6.48 -14.55
N LEU A 286 -6.57 -7.43 -13.97
CA LEU A 286 -7.05 -7.33 -12.59
C LEU A 286 -5.91 -7.17 -11.59
N THR A 287 -4.84 -7.96 -11.74
CA THR A 287 -3.66 -7.88 -10.86
C THR A 287 -3.02 -6.48 -10.89
N LEU A 288 -2.87 -5.89 -12.08
CA LEU A 288 -2.29 -4.55 -12.23
C LEU A 288 -3.25 -3.47 -11.71
N LEU A 289 -4.52 -3.51 -12.10
CA LEU A 289 -5.48 -2.45 -11.75
C LEU A 289 -5.82 -2.46 -10.26
N THR A 290 -5.96 -3.62 -9.61
CA THR A 290 -6.20 -3.72 -8.16
C THR A 290 -5.06 -3.11 -7.34
N HIS A 291 -3.80 -3.34 -7.76
CA HIS A 291 -2.66 -2.68 -7.15
C HIS A 291 -2.69 -1.15 -7.33
N MET A 292 -3.11 -0.67 -8.51
CA MET A 292 -3.24 0.78 -8.77
C MET A 292 -4.40 1.43 -8.01
N LEU A 293 -5.54 0.74 -7.82
CA LEU A 293 -6.69 1.25 -7.07
C LEU A 293 -6.30 1.63 -5.64
N TRP A 294 -5.52 0.80 -4.96
CA TRP A 294 -5.02 1.10 -3.61
C TRP A 294 -4.24 2.42 -3.56
N GLU A 295 -3.36 2.66 -4.54
CA GLU A 295 -2.57 3.90 -4.60
C GLU A 295 -3.46 5.13 -4.88
N TYR A 296 -4.45 5.03 -5.79
CA TYR A 296 -5.37 6.13 -6.07
C TYR A 296 -6.30 6.46 -4.90
N ARG A 297 -6.71 5.45 -4.10
CA ARG A 297 -7.47 5.66 -2.85
C ARG A 297 -6.66 6.48 -1.85
N SER A 298 -5.40 6.09 -1.63
CA SER A 298 -4.52 6.74 -0.64
C SER A 298 -4.31 8.22 -0.93
N GLU A 299 -4.29 8.61 -2.21
CA GLU A 299 -4.10 9.99 -2.66
C GLU A 299 -5.40 10.76 -2.92
N LYS A 300 -6.57 10.13 -2.75
CA LYS A 300 -7.89 10.74 -2.90
C LYS A 300 -8.15 11.37 -4.29
N TRP A 301 -7.85 10.63 -5.36
CA TRP A 301 -8.17 11.02 -6.75
C TRP A 301 -9.44 10.33 -7.28
N PRO A 302 -10.65 10.87 -7.02
CA PRO A 302 -11.91 10.15 -7.26
C PRO A 302 -12.19 9.89 -8.75
N LEU A 303 -11.79 10.79 -9.65
CA LEU A 303 -12.01 10.62 -11.10
C LEU A 303 -11.17 9.47 -11.67
N LEU A 304 -9.86 9.45 -11.35
CA LEU A 304 -8.94 8.40 -11.79
C LEU A 304 -9.30 7.05 -11.16
N LEU A 305 -9.69 7.07 -9.89
CA LEU A 305 -10.19 5.88 -9.19
C LEU A 305 -11.39 5.30 -9.93
N THR A 306 -12.38 6.14 -10.28
CA THR A 306 -13.61 5.72 -10.96
C THR A 306 -13.34 5.14 -12.35
N ASP A 307 -12.45 5.75 -13.14
CA ASP A 307 -12.10 5.24 -14.47
C ASP A 307 -11.36 3.90 -14.41
N VAL A 308 -10.37 3.79 -13.51
CA VAL A 308 -9.63 2.53 -13.29
C VAL A 308 -10.56 1.44 -12.76
N LEU A 309 -11.47 1.79 -11.86
CA LEU A 309 -12.45 0.86 -11.28
C LEU A 309 -13.44 0.37 -12.34
N ASN A 310 -13.91 1.24 -13.22
CA ASN A 310 -14.75 0.85 -14.36
C ASN A 310 -14.04 -0.16 -15.28
N ASN A 311 -12.76 0.09 -15.60
CA ASN A 311 -11.96 -0.84 -16.41
C ASN A 311 -11.67 -2.16 -15.68
N ALA A 312 -11.43 -2.12 -14.37
CA ALA A 312 -11.25 -3.31 -13.54
C ALA A 312 -12.53 -4.14 -13.46
N MET A 313 -13.70 -3.50 -13.32
CA MET A 313 -14.99 -4.19 -13.32
C MET A 313 -15.28 -4.88 -14.66
N LYS A 314 -15.00 -4.22 -15.78
CA LYS A 314 -15.09 -4.83 -17.12
C LYS A 314 -14.19 -6.06 -17.20
N ALA A 315 -12.94 -5.96 -16.77
CA ALA A 315 -12.02 -7.09 -16.75
C ALA A 315 -12.49 -8.22 -15.81
N ALA A 316 -13.04 -7.89 -14.64
CA ALA A 316 -13.57 -8.87 -13.68
C ALA A 316 -14.77 -9.62 -14.25
N PHE A 317 -15.68 -8.91 -14.92
CA PHE A 317 -16.79 -9.51 -15.65
C PHE A 317 -16.30 -10.45 -16.76
N LEU A 318 -15.34 -10.02 -17.57
CA LEU A 318 -14.82 -10.83 -18.68
C LEU A 318 -14.00 -12.05 -18.22
N ASN A 319 -13.37 -11.96 -17.06
CA ASN A 319 -12.66 -13.07 -16.43
C ASN A 319 -13.56 -14.01 -15.62
N ALA A 320 -14.83 -13.65 -15.41
CA ALA A 320 -15.76 -14.33 -14.50
C ALA A 320 -15.21 -14.52 -13.07
N SER A 321 -14.42 -13.56 -12.57
CA SER A 321 -13.88 -13.61 -11.20
C SER A 321 -14.92 -13.09 -10.20
N ILE A 322 -15.56 -14.00 -9.46
CA ILE A 322 -16.59 -13.68 -8.47
C ILE A 322 -16.03 -12.77 -7.37
N GLN A 323 -14.91 -13.16 -6.75
CA GLN A 323 -14.31 -12.44 -5.62
C GLN A 323 -13.92 -10.99 -5.99
N ASP A 324 -13.24 -10.82 -7.14
CA ASP A 324 -12.82 -9.50 -7.61
C ASP A 324 -14.04 -8.65 -7.98
N TYR A 325 -15.01 -9.21 -8.70
CA TYR A 325 -16.20 -8.45 -9.11
C TYR A 325 -17.02 -7.97 -7.90
N LEU A 326 -17.19 -8.80 -6.87
CA LEU A 326 -17.88 -8.41 -5.63
C LEU A 326 -17.13 -7.28 -4.90
N THR A 327 -15.80 -7.41 -4.78
CA THR A 327 -14.96 -6.42 -4.10
C THR A 327 -14.99 -5.07 -4.83
N LEU A 328 -14.83 -5.09 -6.15
CA LEU A 328 -14.89 -3.89 -6.99
C LEU A 328 -16.29 -3.27 -7.01
N SER A 329 -17.34 -4.07 -6.95
CA SER A 329 -18.73 -3.58 -6.88
C SER A 329 -19.03 -2.84 -5.58
N VAL A 330 -18.56 -3.34 -4.44
CA VAL A 330 -18.68 -2.65 -3.15
C VAL A 330 -17.97 -1.30 -3.17
N GLU A 331 -16.77 -1.23 -3.77
CA GLU A 331 -16.03 0.03 -3.95
C GLU A 331 -16.75 0.98 -4.92
N ALA A 332 -17.31 0.46 -6.01
CA ALA A 332 -17.98 1.25 -7.04
C ALA A 332 -19.23 1.97 -6.50
N ILE A 333 -19.96 1.31 -5.61
CA ILE A 333 -21.13 1.89 -4.93
C ILE A 333 -20.71 2.92 -3.87
N GLY A 334 -19.46 2.83 -3.39
CA GLY A 334 -18.88 3.67 -2.36
C GLY A 334 -18.94 5.18 -2.65
N SER A 335 -18.73 5.96 -1.58
CA SER A 335 -18.77 7.43 -1.65
C SER A 335 -17.54 8.06 -2.34
N ALA A 336 -16.44 7.30 -2.47
CA ALA A 336 -15.21 7.76 -3.11
C ALA A 336 -15.29 7.86 -4.65
N THR A 337 -16.33 7.28 -5.27
CA THR A 337 -16.47 7.19 -6.73
C THR A 337 -17.45 8.22 -7.27
N THR A 338 -17.20 8.66 -8.50
CA THR A 338 -18.02 9.65 -9.23
C THR A 338 -18.98 9.01 -10.23
N PHE A 339 -19.32 7.74 -10.06
CA PHE A 339 -20.30 7.08 -10.92
C PHE A 339 -21.68 7.76 -10.82
N ALA A 340 -22.39 7.82 -11.95
CA ALA A 340 -23.79 8.25 -12.00
C ALA A 340 -24.68 7.34 -11.13
N PRO A 341 -25.76 7.87 -10.55
CA PRO A 341 -26.64 7.09 -9.67
C PRO A 341 -27.27 5.89 -10.38
N GLU A 342 -27.62 5.98 -11.68
CA GLU A 342 -28.14 4.83 -12.42
C GLU A 342 -27.11 3.71 -12.53
N GLN A 343 -25.84 4.08 -12.76
CA GLN A 343 -24.74 3.11 -12.84
C GLN A 343 -24.48 2.46 -11.47
N LYS A 344 -24.50 3.21 -10.37
CA LYS A 344 -24.39 2.63 -9.02
C LYS A 344 -25.56 1.69 -8.71
N GLY A 345 -26.77 2.04 -9.15
CA GLY A 345 -27.95 1.16 -9.07
C GLY A 345 -27.74 -0.15 -9.82
N ARG A 346 -27.29 -0.11 -11.08
CA ARG A 346 -27.00 -1.32 -11.88
C ARG A 346 -25.96 -2.21 -11.22
N VAL A 347 -24.86 -1.64 -10.74
CA VAL A 347 -23.80 -2.39 -10.04
C VAL A 347 -24.34 -3.05 -8.77
N TYR A 348 -25.20 -2.35 -8.02
CA TYR A 348 -25.88 -2.92 -6.86
C TYR A 348 -26.81 -4.09 -7.23
N PHE A 349 -27.60 -3.96 -8.30
CA PHE A 349 -28.44 -5.07 -8.78
C PHE A 349 -27.61 -6.28 -9.22
N ASN A 350 -26.46 -6.06 -9.88
CA ASN A 350 -25.54 -7.14 -10.25
C ASN A 350 -24.91 -7.79 -9.02
N LEU A 351 -24.48 -7.01 -8.03
CA LEU A 351 -23.95 -7.50 -6.75
C LEU A 351 -24.97 -8.43 -6.08
N MET A 352 -26.20 -7.97 -5.91
CA MET A 352 -27.27 -8.77 -5.29
C MET A 352 -27.66 -9.98 -6.14
N GLY A 353 -27.74 -9.82 -7.47
CA GLY A 353 -27.99 -10.92 -8.39
C GLY A 353 -26.97 -12.05 -8.25
N ILE A 354 -25.68 -11.73 -8.12
CA ILE A 354 -24.61 -12.72 -7.91
C ILE A 354 -24.79 -13.45 -6.57
N LEU A 355 -25.16 -12.74 -5.50
CA LEU A 355 -25.43 -13.35 -4.18
C LEU A 355 -26.64 -14.29 -4.24
N GLU A 356 -27.63 -14.00 -5.07
CA GLU A 356 -28.78 -14.87 -5.36
C GLU A 356 -28.48 -15.98 -6.37
N GLY A 357 -27.26 -16.05 -6.93
CA GLY A 357 -26.88 -17.06 -7.92
C GLY A 357 -27.28 -16.76 -9.36
N ARG A 358 -27.69 -15.52 -9.66
CA ARG A 358 -27.99 -15.06 -11.02
C ARG A 358 -26.72 -14.52 -11.69
N VAL A 359 -26.63 -14.72 -13.00
CA VAL A 359 -25.54 -14.17 -13.82
C VAL A 359 -25.66 -12.64 -13.85
N PRO A 360 -24.56 -11.88 -13.64
CA PRO A 360 -24.60 -10.42 -13.68
C PRO A 360 -24.91 -9.90 -15.08
N SER A 361 -25.58 -8.74 -15.15
CA SER A 361 -25.79 -8.05 -16.42
C SER A 361 -24.46 -7.52 -16.99
N PRO A 362 -24.27 -7.52 -18.32
CA PRO A 362 -23.01 -7.07 -18.94
C PRO A 362 -22.64 -5.64 -18.57
N GLU A 363 -21.34 -5.39 -18.44
CA GLU A 363 -20.81 -4.04 -18.25
C GLU A 363 -20.98 -3.18 -19.52
N PRO A 364 -21.26 -1.86 -19.41
CA PRO A 364 -21.48 -0.99 -20.56
C PRO A 364 -20.24 -0.85 -21.46
N GLY A 365 -20.47 -0.87 -22.77
CA GLY A 365 -19.42 -0.65 -23.78
C GLY A 365 -18.51 -1.84 -24.02
N LEU A 366 -18.98 -3.05 -23.71
CA LEU A 366 -18.33 -4.31 -24.10
C LEU A 366 -18.82 -4.79 -25.47
N ASP A 367 -17.95 -5.51 -26.19
CA ASP A 367 -18.27 -6.15 -27.46
C ASP A 367 -19.23 -7.35 -27.24
N PRO A 368 -20.36 -7.43 -27.96
CA PRO A 368 -21.32 -8.52 -27.84
C PRO A 368 -20.72 -9.93 -27.94
N GLU A 369 -19.71 -10.14 -28.80
CA GLU A 369 -19.10 -11.46 -28.97
C GLU A 369 -18.36 -11.92 -27.71
N ILE A 370 -17.61 -10.99 -27.10
CA ILE A 370 -16.83 -11.27 -25.88
C ILE A 370 -17.78 -11.44 -24.68
N VAL A 371 -18.91 -10.71 -24.67
CA VAL A 371 -19.94 -10.83 -23.63
C VAL A 371 -20.54 -12.23 -23.61
N VAL A 372 -20.85 -12.84 -24.77
CA VAL A 372 -21.41 -14.20 -24.81
C VAL A 372 -20.43 -15.22 -24.22
N GLU A 373 -19.14 -15.12 -24.54
CA GLU A 373 -18.10 -15.96 -23.96
C GLU A 373 -18.03 -15.79 -22.43
N ALA A 374 -18.09 -14.55 -21.95
CA ALA A 374 -18.06 -14.23 -20.51
C ALA A 374 -19.30 -14.78 -19.78
N LEU A 375 -20.50 -14.63 -20.33
CA LEU A 375 -21.74 -15.14 -19.71
C LEU A 375 -21.73 -16.67 -19.56
N ASN A 376 -21.17 -17.39 -20.54
CA ASN A 376 -20.96 -18.84 -20.44
C ASN A 376 -19.99 -19.20 -19.31
N LYS A 377 -18.90 -18.43 -19.15
CA LYS A 377 -17.97 -18.59 -18.03
C LYS A 377 -18.64 -18.33 -16.68
N TRP A 378 -19.43 -17.26 -16.56
CA TRP A 378 -20.19 -16.95 -15.33
C TRP A 378 -21.16 -18.06 -14.95
N THR A 379 -21.88 -18.62 -15.93
CA THR A 379 -22.80 -19.73 -15.69
C THR A 379 -22.06 -20.96 -15.15
N THR A 380 -20.87 -21.23 -15.68
CA THR A 380 -20.01 -22.33 -15.24
C THR A 380 -19.46 -22.10 -13.83
N GLU A 381 -18.95 -20.90 -13.53
CA GLU A 381 -18.35 -20.59 -12.23
C GLU A 381 -19.37 -20.47 -11.10
N LEU A 382 -20.55 -19.90 -11.38
CA LEU A 382 -21.67 -19.88 -10.42
C LEU A 382 -22.29 -21.28 -10.21
N GLY A 383 -22.20 -22.16 -11.21
CA GLY A 383 -22.61 -23.56 -11.08
C GLY A 383 -21.64 -24.40 -10.26
N LYS A 384 -20.34 -24.09 -10.27
CA LYS A 384 -19.32 -24.80 -9.47
C LYS A 384 -19.29 -24.34 -8.01
N ASN A 385 -19.40 -23.03 -7.77
CA ASN A 385 -19.32 -22.46 -6.44
C ASN A 385 -20.72 -22.39 -5.81
N GLU A 386 -21.18 -23.52 -5.27
CA GLU A 386 -22.47 -23.56 -4.56
C GLU A 386 -22.46 -22.65 -3.33
N GLU A 387 -21.31 -22.48 -2.68
CA GLU A 387 -21.10 -21.63 -1.51
C GLU A 387 -19.82 -20.79 -1.67
N PHE A 388 -19.91 -19.48 -1.41
CA PHE A 388 -18.75 -18.59 -1.33
C PHE A 388 -19.01 -17.46 -0.33
N LEU A 389 -18.00 -17.16 0.49
CA LEU A 389 -18.03 -16.03 1.41
C LEU A 389 -16.83 -15.12 1.12
N THR A 390 -17.10 -13.95 0.57
CA THR A 390 -16.06 -12.96 0.26
C THR A 390 -15.87 -12.04 1.45
N THR A 391 -14.68 -11.98 2.01
CA THR A 391 -14.39 -11.06 3.12
C THR A 391 -13.74 -9.78 2.57
N ILE A 392 -14.32 -8.63 2.87
CA ILE A 392 -13.79 -7.31 2.47
C ILE A 392 -13.50 -6.52 3.75
N GLU A 393 -12.26 -6.06 3.90
CA GLU A 393 -11.86 -5.21 5.02
C GLU A 393 -11.90 -3.72 4.61
N ASP A 394 -12.39 -2.87 5.50
CA ASP A 394 -12.53 -1.41 5.30
C ASP A 394 -11.17 -0.72 5.04
N SER A 395 -10.08 -1.27 5.58
CA SER A 395 -8.71 -0.83 5.27
C SER A 395 -8.36 -0.94 3.78
N ASN A 396 -9.02 -1.85 3.07
CA ASN A 396 -8.74 -2.16 1.67
C ASN A 396 -9.72 -1.46 0.71
N VAL A 397 -10.94 -1.13 1.13
CA VAL A 397 -11.99 -0.59 0.26
C VAL A 397 -12.80 0.49 0.98
N VAL A 398 -12.95 1.65 0.35
CA VAL A 398 -13.89 2.68 0.83
C VAL A 398 -15.32 2.27 0.45
N THR A 399 -16.07 1.79 1.43
CA THR A 399 -17.43 1.26 1.21
C THR A 399 -18.49 2.39 1.12
N PHE A 400 -19.74 1.97 0.90
CA PHE A 400 -20.93 2.83 0.95
C PHE A 400 -21.53 2.97 2.35
N LEU A 401 -20.82 2.52 3.39
CA LEU A 401 -21.27 2.56 4.78
C LEU A 401 -20.34 3.41 5.63
N LYS A 402 -20.91 4.12 6.60
CA LYS A 402 -20.16 4.69 7.72
C LYS A 402 -20.61 3.99 9.00
N ILE A 403 -19.68 3.46 9.77
CA ILE A 403 -19.97 2.68 10.97
C ILE A 403 -19.21 3.27 12.16
N LYS A 404 -19.90 3.34 13.29
CA LYS A 404 -19.32 3.65 14.60
C LYS A 404 -19.80 2.61 15.60
N SER A 405 -18.92 2.17 16.47
CA SER A 405 -19.23 1.18 17.50
C SER A 405 -18.68 1.62 18.85
N SER A 406 -19.55 1.68 19.87
CA SER A 406 -19.21 2.19 21.19
C SER A 406 -19.88 1.44 22.30
N PHE A 407 -19.19 1.28 23.43
CA PHE A 407 -19.83 0.87 24.68
C PHE A 407 -20.74 1.97 25.23
N THR A 408 -21.88 1.58 25.80
CA THR A 408 -22.86 2.53 26.38
C THR A 408 -22.30 3.22 27.64
N ALA A 409 -21.44 2.52 28.39
CA ALA A 409 -20.78 3.00 29.60
C ALA A 409 -19.25 2.83 29.53
N LYS A 410 -18.52 3.65 30.31
CA LYS A 410 -17.05 3.54 30.45
C LYS A 410 -16.63 2.42 31.40
N SER A 411 -17.54 1.96 32.25
CA SER A 411 -17.31 0.87 33.20
C SER A 411 -18.57 0.04 33.37
N PHE A 412 -18.41 -1.28 33.48
CA PHE A 412 -19.48 -2.24 33.71
C PHE A 412 -19.21 -3.04 34.97
N ILE A 413 -20.26 -3.41 35.70
CA ILE A 413 -20.14 -4.22 36.90
C ILE A 413 -20.25 -5.70 36.53
N VAL A 414 -19.40 -6.56 37.11
CA VAL A 414 -19.52 -8.02 36.95
C VAL A 414 -20.92 -8.49 37.38
N GLY A 415 -21.67 -9.07 36.44
CA GLY A 415 -23.03 -9.56 36.61
C GLY A 415 -24.09 -8.75 35.86
N GLU A 416 -23.78 -7.51 35.45
CA GLU A 416 -24.65 -6.70 34.60
C GLU A 416 -24.42 -7.04 33.12
N PRO A 417 -25.41 -6.84 32.22
CA PRO A 417 -25.18 -7.00 30.79
C PRO A 417 -24.24 -5.91 30.28
N LEU A 418 -23.16 -6.32 29.63
CA LEU A 418 -22.31 -5.47 28.80
C LEU A 418 -23.11 -5.02 27.59
N GLU A 419 -23.39 -3.73 27.51
CA GLU A 419 -24.12 -3.15 26.39
C GLU A 419 -23.19 -2.40 25.43
N ALA A 420 -23.22 -2.78 24.16
CA ALA A 420 -22.55 -2.06 23.09
C ALA A 420 -23.57 -1.57 22.04
N GLU A 421 -23.31 -0.40 21.48
CA GLU A 421 -24.10 0.22 20.43
C GLU A 421 -23.31 0.26 19.13
N VAL A 422 -23.90 -0.24 18.04
CA VAL A 422 -23.39 -0.12 16.68
C VAL A 422 -24.29 0.82 15.90
N ILE A 423 -23.71 1.87 15.35
CA ILE A 423 -24.40 2.90 14.59
C ILE A 423 -23.93 2.80 13.15
N ILE A 424 -24.88 2.52 12.25
CA ILE A 424 -24.61 2.31 10.83
C ILE A 424 -25.35 3.38 10.04
N LYS A 425 -24.65 4.05 9.14
CA LYS A 425 -25.19 5.03 8.19
C LYS A 425 -25.04 4.51 6.77
N ASN A 426 -26.17 4.46 6.04
CA ASN A 426 -26.19 4.17 4.62
C ASN A 426 -25.82 5.43 3.80
N LEU A 427 -24.74 5.39 3.02
CA LEU A 427 -24.37 6.46 2.09
C LEU A 427 -24.82 6.20 0.65
N PHE A 428 -25.34 5.00 0.37
CA PHE A 428 -25.90 4.66 -0.92
C PHE A 428 -27.30 5.26 -1.09
N GLN A 429 -27.65 5.64 -2.32
CA GLN A 429 -28.96 6.23 -2.64
C GLN A 429 -30.09 5.19 -2.78
N GLY A 430 -29.79 3.90 -2.61
CA GLY A 430 -30.76 2.81 -2.61
C GLY A 430 -30.91 2.15 -1.23
N THR A 431 -31.89 1.25 -1.15
CA THR A 431 -32.16 0.46 0.04
C THR A 431 -31.15 -0.70 0.17
N LEU A 432 -30.56 -0.86 1.35
CA LEU A 432 -29.66 -1.97 1.67
C LEU A 432 -30.30 -2.92 2.68
N GLU A 433 -30.04 -4.22 2.56
CA GLU A 433 -30.47 -5.21 3.55
C GLU A 433 -29.28 -6.06 3.99
N PHE A 434 -29.05 -6.12 5.30
CA PHE A 434 -28.03 -6.98 5.89
C PHE A 434 -28.66 -8.13 6.64
N THR A 435 -28.11 -9.33 6.46
CA THR A 435 -28.64 -10.54 7.08
C THR A 435 -28.20 -10.66 8.53
N ASN A 436 -26.92 -10.39 8.81
CA ASN A 436 -26.35 -10.45 10.16
C ASN A 436 -25.40 -9.27 10.42
N ILE A 437 -25.40 -8.78 11.66
CA ILE A 437 -24.47 -7.76 12.17
C ILE A 437 -23.70 -8.40 13.32
N PHE A 438 -22.40 -8.56 13.16
CA PHE A 438 -21.50 -9.19 14.12
C PHE A 438 -20.62 -8.17 14.82
N VAL A 439 -20.50 -8.24 16.14
CA VAL A 439 -19.55 -7.42 16.91
C VAL A 439 -18.58 -8.34 17.65
N ASN A 440 -17.28 -8.09 17.46
CA ASN A 440 -16.21 -8.87 18.09
C ASN A 440 -15.53 -8.04 19.17
N PHE A 441 -15.34 -8.67 20.33
CA PHE A 441 -14.69 -8.09 21.49
C PHE A 441 -13.40 -8.83 21.82
N SER A 442 -12.38 -8.11 22.28
CA SER A 442 -11.22 -8.68 22.93
C SER A 442 -11.30 -8.46 24.44
N CYS A 443 -11.16 -9.54 25.19
CA CYS A 443 -11.03 -9.51 26.64
C CYS A 443 -9.86 -10.43 27.04
N PRO A 444 -8.96 -9.99 27.92
CA PRO A 444 -7.89 -10.85 28.45
C PRO A 444 -8.48 -12.14 29.06
N GLY A 445 -8.18 -13.31 28.46
CA GLY A 445 -8.63 -14.62 28.93
C GLY A 445 -9.88 -15.20 28.24
N VAL A 446 -10.60 -14.43 27.41
CA VAL A 446 -11.73 -14.92 26.60
C VAL A 446 -11.57 -14.40 25.17
N SER A 447 -11.31 -15.29 24.21
CA SER A 447 -11.18 -14.92 22.80
C SER A 447 -12.53 -14.96 22.07
N ASN A 448 -12.81 -13.88 21.33
CA ASN A 448 -13.74 -13.76 20.20
C ASN A 448 -15.20 -14.16 20.45
N THR A 449 -15.88 -13.47 21.36
CA THR A 449 -17.35 -13.51 21.41
C THR A 449 -17.91 -12.71 20.22
N ILE A 450 -18.57 -13.42 19.30
CA ILE A 450 -19.31 -12.84 18.18
C ILE A 450 -20.75 -12.62 18.64
N LEU A 451 -21.20 -11.37 18.69
CA LEU A 451 -22.59 -11.03 18.99
C LEU A 451 -23.36 -10.69 17.72
N THR A 452 -24.52 -11.31 17.52
CA THR A 452 -25.48 -10.91 16.48
C THR A 452 -26.40 -9.83 17.04
N ALA A 453 -26.28 -8.59 16.58
CA ALA A 453 -27.11 -7.46 17.02
C ALA A 453 -28.50 -7.44 16.32
N ARG A 454 -29.22 -8.57 16.32
CA ARG A 454 -30.57 -8.65 15.75
C ARG A 454 -31.60 -8.08 16.73
N ASP A 455 -32.53 -7.29 16.19
CA ASP A 455 -33.81 -7.00 16.82
C ASP A 455 -34.79 -8.04 16.26
N GLU A 456 -35.49 -8.82 17.09
CA GLU A 456 -36.26 -10.01 16.68
C GLU A 456 -37.38 -9.74 15.66
N ASN A 457 -37.70 -8.47 15.39
CA ASN A 457 -38.87 -8.07 14.57
C ASN A 457 -38.58 -7.19 13.34
N SER A 458 -37.33 -6.96 12.93
CA SER A 458 -37.09 -6.28 11.64
C SER A 458 -35.81 -6.71 10.92
N PRO A 459 -35.88 -6.99 9.59
CA PRO A 459 -34.66 -7.09 8.78
C PRO A 459 -33.90 -5.77 8.87
N ALA A 460 -32.56 -5.83 8.91
CA ALA A 460 -31.70 -4.65 8.96
C ALA A 460 -31.68 -3.97 7.58
N ARG A 461 -32.82 -3.42 7.19
CA ARG A 461 -33.08 -2.68 5.96
C ARG A 461 -32.77 -1.21 6.20
N PHE A 462 -31.96 -0.59 5.37
CA PHE A 462 -31.56 0.81 5.47
C PHE A 462 -32.01 1.57 4.24
N GLU A 463 -32.83 2.59 4.42
CA GLU A 463 -33.14 3.54 3.34
C GLU A 463 -31.96 4.50 3.10
N ALA A 464 -32.02 5.22 1.97
CA ALA A 464 -30.96 6.12 1.56
C ALA A 464 -30.68 7.21 2.62
N GLY A 465 -29.43 7.30 3.09
CA GLY A 465 -29.04 8.28 4.11
C GLY A 465 -29.48 7.94 5.55
N GLU A 466 -30.21 6.84 5.75
CA GLU A 466 -30.75 6.44 7.04
C GLU A 466 -29.63 6.04 8.01
N ILE A 467 -29.81 6.39 9.29
CA ILE A 467 -28.92 6.01 10.39
C ILE A 467 -29.72 5.11 11.33
N LYS A 468 -29.26 3.87 11.52
CA LYS A 468 -29.84 2.95 12.51
C LYS A 468 -28.83 2.62 13.61
N ARG A 469 -29.36 2.41 14.81
CA ARG A 469 -28.61 2.08 16.03
C ARG A 469 -29.03 0.68 16.46
N PHE A 470 -28.06 -0.21 16.62
CA PHE A 470 -28.28 -1.57 17.09
C PHE A 470 -27.61 -1.70 18.45
N LYS A 471 -28.36 -2.17 19.43
CA LYS A 471 -27.83 -2.48 20.76
C LYS A 471 -27.61 -3.97 20.86
N CYS A 472 -26.45 -4.38 21.35
CA CYS A 472 -26.19 -5.75 21.73
C CYS A 472 -25.83 -5.81 23.21
N ALA A 473 -26.43 -6.78 23.91
CA ALA A 473 -26.19 -7.06 25.31
C ALA A 473 -25.52 -8.43 25.44
N LEU A 474 -24.42 -8.50 26.19
CA LEU A 474 -23.72 -9.75 26.53
C LEU A 474 -23.64 -9.87 28.06
N PRO A 475 -23.80 -11.07 28.65
CA PRO A 475 -23.40 -11.24 30.04
C PRO A 475 -21.92 -10.88 30.22
N THR A 476 -21.59 -10.02 31.20
CA THR A 476 -20.19 -9.67 31.49
C THR A 476 -19.38 -10.95 31.81
N PRO A 477 -18.24 -11.18 31.14
CA PRO A 477 -17.39 -12.32 31.45
C PRO A 477 -16.85 -12.21 32.88
N GLN A 478 -16.66 -13.35 33.56
CA GLN A 478 -16.06 -13.37 34.90
C GLN A 478 -14.56 -13.13 34.80
N VAL A 479 -14.14 -11.87 34.94
CA VAL A 479 -12.75 -11.43 34.83
C VAL A 479 -12.28 -10.67 36.08
N PRO A 480 -10.97 -10.59 36.33
CA PRO A 480 -10.41 -9.82 37.45
C PRO A 480 -10.82 -8.33 37.41
N ASP A 481 -10.82 -7.68 38.58
CA ASP A 481 -11.13 -6.24 38.69
C ASP A 481 -10.18 -5.41 37.82
N GLY A 482 -10.72 -4.43 37.10
CA GLY A 482 -9.93 -3.54 36.26
C GLY A 482 -9.55 -4.11 34.89
N THR A 483 -10.14 -5.25 34.47
CA THR A 483 -9.90 -5.81 33.14
C THR A 483 -10.49 -4.90 32.06
N GLU A 484 -9.67 -4.49 31.09
CA GLU A 484 -10.10 -3.70 29.94
C GLU A 484 -10.71 -4.60 28.85
N ILE A 485 -11.87 -4.22 28.35
CA ILE A 485 -12.52 -4.83 27.20
C ILE A 485 -12.52 -3.85 26.02
N GLN A 486 -12.21 -4.33 24.83
CA GLN A 486 -12.15 -3.50 23.61
C GLN A 486 -13.01 -4.09 22.50
N ILE A 487 -13.68 -3.20 21.75
CA ILE A 487 -14.30 -3.59 20.47
C ILE A 487 -13.17 -3.72 19.45
N THR A 488 -13.04 -4.88 18.82
CA THR A 488 -11.96 -5.14 17.85
C THR A 488 -12.42 -4.97 16.42
N MET A 489 -13.65 -5.39 16.12
CA MET A 489 -14.16 -5.43 14.75
C MET A 489 -15.68 -5.49 14.72
N VAL A 490 -16.28 -4.78 13.78
CA VAL A 490 -17.70 -4.92 13.43
C VAL A 490 -17.76 -5.56 12.05
N SER A 491 -18.50 -6.66 11.90
CA SER A 491 -18.67 -7.33 10.61
C SER A 491 -20.14 -7.31 10.16
N LEU A 492 -20.40 -6.91 8.93
CA LEU A 492 -21.74 -6.90 8.33
C LEU A 492 -21.80 -7.95 7.23
N LEU A 493 -22.80 -8.84 7.29
CA LEU A 493 -23.05 -9.83 6.25
C LEU A 493 -24.11 -9.32 5.27
N LEU A 494 -23.70 -9.15 4.03
CA LEU A 494 -24.56 -8.86 2.88
C LEU A 494 -24.87 -10.18 2.16
N GLY A 495 -26.15 -10.51 1.96
CA GLY A 495 -26.57 -11.79 1.36
C GLY A 495 -26.68 -12.94 2.36
N HIS A 496 -26.75 -14.18 1.86
CA HIS A 496 -26.96 -15.36 2.70
C HIS A 496 -25.66 -15.90 3.33
N GLU A 497 -25.77 -16.70 4.39
CA GLU A 497 -24.62 -17.31 5.08
C GLU A 497 -23.78 -18.23 4.16
N LYS A 498 -24.40 -18.81 3.13
CA LYS A 498 -23.74 -19.63 2.10
C LYS A 498 -23.18 -18.81 0.93
N ARG A 499 -23.77 -17.67 0.63
CA ARG A 499 -23.44 -16.78 -0.50
C ARG A 499 -23.53 -15.35 -0.04
N GLY A 500 -22.41 -14.80 0.39
CA GLY A 500 -22.40 -13.51 1.06
C GLY A 500 -21.10 -12.76 0.94
N VAL A 501 -21.18 -11.46 1.21
CA VAL A 501 -20.03 -10.58 1.39
C VAL A 501 -19.98 -10.18 2.86
N LEU A 502 -18.90 -10.55 3.54
CA LEU A 502 -18.63 -10.16 4.92
C LEU A 502 -17.76 -8.89 4.91
N LEU A 503 -18.38 -7.76 5.21
CA LEU A 503 -17.71 -6.46 5.32
C LEU A 503 -17.18 -6.29 6.75
N LYS A 504 -15.86 -6.20 6.92
CA LYS A 504 -15.18 -6.07 8.21
C LYS A 504 -14.68 -4.64 8.42
N PHE A 505 -15.10 -4.03 9.51
CA PHE A 505 -14.77 -2.65 9.88
C PHE A 505 -13.99 -2.61 11.18
N LEU A 506 -12.85 -1.93 11.13
CA LEU A 506 -12.03 -1.67 12.32
C LEU A 506 -12.58 -0.42 13.02
N PRO A 507 -12.69 -0.44 14.36
CA PRO A 507 -13.12 0.73 15.11
C PRO A 507 -12.07 1.84 15.00
N ASP A 508 -12.54 3.05 14.69
CA ASP A 508 -11.69 4.22 14.47
C ASP A 508 -11.11 4.72 15.80
N PRO A 509 -9.78 4.68 16.03
CA PRO A 509 -9.17 5.18 17.26
C PRO A 509 -9.15 6.71 17.34
N SER A 510 -9.51 7.41 16.25
CA SER A 510 -9.18 8.83 16.03
C SER A 510 -10.36 9.81 16.04
N SER A 511 -11.39 9.57 16.86
CA SER A 511 -12.49 10.53 17.03
C SER A 511 -12.22 11.61 18.10
N SER A 512 -11.07 12.31 18.00
CA SER A 512 -10.70 13.42 18.89
C SER A 512 -10.52 14.78 18.19
N LEU A 513 -10.85 14.90 16.90
CA LEU A 513 -10.84 16.19 16.20
C LEU A 513 -12.27 16.74 16.07
N GLU A 514 -12.60 17.66 16.99
CA GLU A 514 -13.83 18.46 16.95
C GLU A 514 -13.79 19.43 15.75
N ILE A 515 -14.61 19.18 14.73
CA ILE A 515 -14.96 20.22 13.75
C ILE A 515 -16.27 20.85 14.23
N GLN A 516 -16.17 22.08 14.77
CA GLN A 516 -17.32 22.88 15.17
C GLN A 516 -18.11 23.34 13.94
N GLY A 517 -19.32 22.79 13.79
CA GLY A 517 -20.31 23.27 12.83
C GLY A 517 -21.24 22.13 12.42
N PHE A 518 -22.56 22.33 12.56
CA PHE A 518 -23.67 21.38 12.34
C PHE A 518 -23.97 20.42 13.51
N LYS A 519 -24.85 20.86 14.41
CA LYS A 519 -25.48 19.99 15.43
C LYS A 519 -26.26 18.85 14.72
N GLY A 520 -25.94 17.60 15.06
CA GLY A 520 -26.70 16.40 14.63
C GLY A 520 -26.03 15.53 13.55
N SER A 521 -24.80 15.84 13.14
CA SER A 521 -24.05 15.03 12.17
C SER A 521 -23.52 13.74 12.80
N PHE A 522 -23.53 12.62 12.04
CA PHE A 522 -22.91 11.32 12.37
C PHE A 522 -21.47 11.46 12.88
N GLU A 523 -20.77 12.53 12.47
CA GLU A 523 -19.39 12.84 12.86
C GLU A 523 -19.24 13.26 14.34
N GLN A 524 -20.27 13.85 14.96
CA GLN A 524 -20.24 14.30 16.37
C GLN A 524 -20.46 13.21 17.41
N ILE A 525 -20.80 11.99 16.98
CA ILE A 525 -21.01 10.86 17.90
C ILE A 525 -19.66 10.49 18.52
N LYS A 526 -19.55 10.69 19.84
CA LYS A 526 -18.40 10.25 20.66
C LYS A 526 -18.42 8.73 20.78
N VAL A 527 -17.28 8.11 20.49
CA VAL A 527 -17.13 6.65 20.43
C VAL A 527 -16.26 6.20 21.60
N ASN A 528 -16.78 5.31 22.44
CA ASN A 528 -16.01 4.63 23.48
C ASN A 528 -15.66 3.22 22.99
N SER A 529 -14.46 3.04 22.43
CA SER A 529 -14.00 1.75 21.90
C SER A 529 -13.49 0.79 22.99
N SER A 530 -13.22 1.29 24.20
CA SER A 530 -12.84 0.50 25.36
C SER A 530 -13.69 0.81 26.60
N ALA A 531 -13.86 -0.19 27.46
CA ALA A 531 -14.52 -0.08 28.75
C ALA A 531 -13.78 -0.93 29.79
N VAL A 532 -13.97 -0.64 31.07
CA VAL A 532 -13.34 -1.38 32.18
C VAL A 532 -14.39 -2.18 32.93
N ILE A 533 -14.15 -3.47 33.12
CA ILE A 533 -14.99 -4.31 33.97
C ILE A 533 -14.54 -4.13 35.41
N ARG A 534 -15.44 -3.65 36.26
CA ARG A 534 -15.21 -3.45 37.69
C ARG A 534 -15.97 -4.48 38.50
N LEU A 535 -15.35 -4.94 39.57
CA LEU A 535 -16.05 -5.69 40.60
C LEU A 535 -16.97 -4.74 41.39
N ARG A 536 -18.14 -5.24 41.80
CA ARG A 536 -19.07 -4.50 42.64
C ARG A 536 -18.33 -4.06 43.92
N GLU A 537 -18.41 -2.77 44.26
CA GLU A 537 -17.80 -2.25 45.48
C GLU A 537 -18.22 -3.12 46.68
N ALA A 538 -17.21 -3.52 47.46
CA ALA A 538 -17.38 -4.30 48.66
C ALA A 538 -18.38 -3.59 49.61
N PRO A 539 -19.46 -4.26 50.06
CA PRO A 539 -20.42 -3.69 51.02
C PRO A 539 -19.85 -3.63 52.45
N VAL A 540 -18.54 -3.44 52.59
CA VAL A 540 -17.78 -3.48 53.84
C VAL A 540 -17.24 -2.09 54.15
N GLU A 541 -17.56 -1.54 55.31
CA GLU A 541 -17.02 -0.28 55.81
C GLU A 541 -16.04 -0.55 56.96
N ILE A 542 -14.93 0.22 57.01
CA ILE A 542 -13.94 0.13 58.08
C ILE A 542 -13.94 1.48 58.81
N GLY A 543 -14.55 1.52 59.99
CA GLY A 543 -14.49 2.65 60.91
C GLY A 543 -13.27 2.54 61.82
N VAL A 544 -12.54 3.63 62.02
CA VAL A 544 -11.33 3.66 62.86
C VAL A 544 -11.40 4.84 63.82
N THR A 545 -11.26 4.58 65.11
CA THR A 545 -11.36 5.62 66.16
C THR A 545 -10.21 5.48 67.16
N SER A 546 -9.65 6.62 67.57
CA SER A 546 -8.61 6.70 68.61
C SER A 546 -8.66 8.08 69.27
N ASN A 547 -8.13 8.19 70.48
CA ASN A 547 -8.04 9.44 71.21
C ASN A 547 -6.77 10.20 70.78
N ARG A 548 -6.87 11.12 69.81
CA ARG A 548 -5.73 11.89 69.29
C ARG A 548 -5.57 13.22 70.04
N PRO A 549 -4.34 13.76 70.22
CA PRO A 549 -3.03 13.20 69.85
C PRO A 549 -2.48 12.18 70.86
N ALA A 550 -1.52 11.35 70.46
CA ALA A 550 -0.82 10.40 71.35
C ALA A 550 0.40 11.06 72.03
N LEU A 551 0.71 10.67 73.26
CA LEU A 551 1.95 11.11 73.92
C LEU A 551 3.15 10.25 73.49
N GLN A 552 4.33 10.87 73.43
CA GLN A 552 5.58 10.15 73.18
C GLN A 552 5.80 9.04 74.23
N GLY A 553 5.90 7.79 73.78
CA GLY A 553 6.07 6.61 74.64
C GLY A 553 4.78 6.02 75.24
N GLU A 554 3.62 6.62 74.98
CA GLU A 554 2.32 6.06 75.40
C GLU A 554 1.84 4.95 74.44
N TRP A 555 1.14 3.94 74.98
CA TRP A 555 0.39 2.97 74.18
C TRP A 555 -1.00 3.52 73.86
N LEU A 556 -1.17 4.09 72.66
CA LEU A 556 -2.47 4.57 72.20
C LEU A 556 -3.33 3.41 71.66
N PRO A 557 -4.55 3.17 72.18
CA PRO A 557 -5.52 2.28 71.55
C PRO A 557 -6.11 2.88 70.27
N ILE A 558 -5.97 2.15 69.17
CA ILE A 558 -6.68 2.36 67.91
C ILE A 558 -7.74 1.27 67.77
N ASN A 559 -9.01 1.67 67.86
CA ASN A 559 -10.14 0.77 67.66
C ASN A 559 -10.49 0.75 66.17
N PHE A 560 -10.65 -0.43 65.59
CA PHE A 560 -11.23 -0.60 64.27
C PHE A 560 -12.54 -1.38 64.37
N ALA A 561 -13.49 -1.03 63.51
CA ALA A 561 -14.77 -1.70 63.36
C ALA A 561 -15.03 -1.93 61.87
N VAL A 562 -15.21 -3.19 61.50
CA VAL A 562 -15.60 -3.62 60.17
C VAL A 562 -17.09 -3.94 60.19
N SER A 563 -17.90 -3.16 59.48
CA SER A 563 -19.33 -3.40 59.28
C SER A 563 -19.57 -3.87 57.84
N SER A 564 -20.53 -4.77 57.65
CA SER A 564 -20.90 -5.30 56.33
C SER A 564 -22.40 -5.39 56.22
N GLN A 565 -22.97 -5.05 55.05
CA GLN A 565 -24.40 -5.28 54.78
C GLN A 565 -24.71 -6.74 54.40
N GLU A 566 -23.68 -7.54 54.11
CA GLU A 566 -23.78 -8.95 53.73
C GLU A 566 -23.04 -9.85 54.73
N VAL A 567 -23.41 -11.14 54.80
CA VAL A 567 -22.71 -12.13 55.62
C VAL A 567 -21.33 -12.40 55.03
N ILE A 568 -20.29 -12.25 55.86
CA ILE A 568 -18.91 -12.56 55.48
C ILE A 568 -18.50 -13.91 56.11
N THR A 569 -17.90 -14.77 55.30
CA THR A 569 -17.51 -16.16 55.64
C THR A 569 -16.08 -16.27 56.18
N ALA A 570 -15.25 -15.25 55.97
CA ALA A 570 -13.94 -15.11 56.63
C ALA A 570 -13.49 -13.66 56.51
N VAL A 571 -12.94 -13.09 57.59
CA VAL A 571 -12.35 -11.74 57.63
C VAL A 571 -10.95 -11.83 58.21
N ARG A 572 -9.99 -11.16 57.57
CA ARG A 572 -8.61 -10.99 58.02
C ARG A 572 -8.25 -9.51 57.95
N VAL A 573 -8.07 -8.87 59.10
CA VAL A 573 -7.68 -7.46 59.21
C VAL A 573 -6.21 -7.37 59.62
N GLU A 574 -5.37 -6.88 58.71
CA GLU A 574 -3.95 -6.63 58.93
C GLU A 574 -3.69 -5.13 59.10
N ILE A 575 -2.97 -4.77 60.16
CA ILE A 575 -2.62 -3.38 60.49
C ILE A 575 -1.10 -3.24 60.46
N LYS A 576 -0.62 -2.35 59.59
CA LYS A 576 0.81 -2.10 59.35
C LYS A 576 1.12 -0.60 59.33
N ASN A 577 2.35 -0.24 59.70
CA ASN A 577 2.87 1.13 59.57
C ASN A 577 3.26 1.42 58.11
N VAL A 578 3.01 2.63 57.61
CA VAL A 578 3.07 3.01 56.17
C VAL A 578 4.43 3.55 55.72
N GLN A 579 5.42 3.71 56.60
CA GLN A 579 6.71 4.29 56.19
C GLN A 579 7.51 3.35 55.27
N GLU A 580 7.85 3.85 54.07
CA GLU A 580 8.52 3.19 52.93
C GLU A 580 9.96 2.69 53.17
N GLN A 581 10.48 2.77 54.39
CA GLN A 581 11.79 2.21 54.74
C GLN A 581 11.63 1.26 55.91
N ALA A 582 12.20 0.06 55.76
CA ALA A 582 12.09 -1.09 56.65
C ALA A 582 11.97 -0.69 58.14
N SER A 583 10.82 -1.02 58.73
CA SER A 583 10.52 -0.95 60.17
C SER A 583 11.17 0.23 60.89
N ASP A 584 10.49 1.38 60.98
CA ASP A 584 10.87 2.41 61.95
C ASP A 584 10.97 1.74 63.33
N PRO A 585 12.18 1.53 63.89
CA PRO A 585 12.35 0.71 65.08
C PRO A 585 11.69 1.37 66.30
N LEU A 586 11.35 2.65 66.18
CA LEU A 586 10.85 3.52 67.23
C LEU A 586 9.32 3.58 67.28
N THR A 587 8.62 3.00 66.30
CA THR A 587 7.16 2.87 66.32
C THR A 587 6.78 1.39 66.45
N GLU A 588 6.07 1.06 67.52
CA GLU A 588 5.67 -0.30 67.89
C GLU A 588 4.16 -0.47 67.73
N LEU A 589 3.77 -1.60 67.15
CA LEU A 589 2.40 -2.08 67.12
C LEU A 589 2.30 -3.27 68.08
N SER A 590 1.20 -3.40 68.80
CA SER A 590 1.00 -4.51 69.73
C SER A 590 -0.49 -4.80 69.93
N ARG A 591 -0.85 -6.07 70.15
CA ARG A 591 -2.19 -6.44 70.63
C ARG A 591 -2.34 -6.32 72.14
N THR A 592 -1.25 -6.52 72.88
CA THR A 592 -1.25 -6.74 74.34
C THR A 592 -0.43 -5.69 75.09
N MET A 593 0.02 -4.63 74.41
CA MET A 593 0.90 -3.57 74.93
C MET A 593 2.30 -4.04 75.40
N SER A 594 2.61 -5.33 75.23
CA SER A 594 3.78 -5.98 75.86
C SER A 594 4.82 -6.41 74.85
N GLU A 595 4.38 -6.87 73.68
CA GLU A 595 5.25 -7.38 72.62
C GLU A 595 5.14 -6.52 71.36
N LYS A 596 6.29 -6.22 70.75
CA LYS A 596 6.35 -5.49 69.48
C LYS A 596 6.07 -6.44 68.32
N GLU A 597 4.97 -6.20 67.62
CA GLU A 597 4.59 -6.87 66.38
C GLU A 597 4.92 -5.95 65.17
N GLY A 598 5.44 -6.52 64.08
CA GLY A 598 5.69 -5.78 62.83
C GLY A 598 4.41 -5.44 62.06
N ALA A 599 3.43 -6.35 62.12
CA ALA A 599 2.07 -6.16 61.62
C ALA A 599 1.12 -6.95 62.53
N VAL A 600 -0.04 -6.36 62.85
CA VAL A 600 -1.03 -6.98 63.74
C VAL A 600 -2.20 -7.49 62.91
N VAL A 601 -2.49 -8.80 62.98
CA VAL A 601 -3.49 -9.48 62.15
C VAL A 601 -4.64 -10.08 62.98
N PHE A 602 -5.86 -9.62 62.78
CA PHE A 602 -7.05 -10.20 63.39
C PHE A 602 -7.82 -11.06 62.39
N GLU A 603 -8.23 -12.26 62.78
CA GLU A 603 -8.99 -13.19 61.91
C GLU A 603 -10.32 -13.57 62.57
N ALA A 604 -11.37 -13.71 61.77
CA ALA A 604 -12.69 -14.18 62.19
C ALA A 604 -13.40 -14.97 61.09
N ASP A 605 -14.02 -16.09 61.45
CA ASP A 605 -14.64 -17.04 60.51
C ASP A 605 -16.08 -16.69 60.11
N ARG A 606 -16.77 -15.79 60.82
CA ARG A 606 -18.11 -15.36 60.40
C ARG A 606 -18.46 -14.00 60.98
N VAL A 607 -18.81 -13.05 60.10
CA VAL A 607 -19.27 -11.72 60.51
C VAL A 607 -20.68 -11.51 59.96
N SER A 608 -21.65 -11.44 60.88
CA SER A 608 -23.04 -11.12 60.54
C SER A 608 -23.24 -9.60 60.42
N PRO A 609 -24.22 -9.14 59.61
CA PRO A 609 -24.46 -7.71 59.39
C PRO A 609 -24.71 -6.90 60.68
N GLU A 610 -25.28 -7.53 61.71
CA GLU A 610 -25.66 -6.85 62.97
C GLU A 610 -24.53 -6.81 64.01
N GLN A 611 -23.58 -7.76 63.97
CA GLN A 611 -22.58 -7.91 65.03
C GLN A 611 -21.29 -7.14 64.70
N GLY A 612 -20.94 -7.01 63.42
CA GLY A 612 -19.69 -6.40 62.95
C GLY A 612 -18.44 -7.10 63.52
N PHE A 613 -17.26 -6.73 63.04
CA PHE A 613 -15.99 -7.24 63.56
C PHE A 613 -15.18 -6.08 64.14
N ARG A 614 -14.83 -6.16 65.42
CA ARG A 614 -14.11 -5.10 66.13
C ARG A 614 -12.83 -5.64 66.73
N GLY A 615 -11.80 -4.80 66.72
CA GLY A 615 -10.54 -5.09 67.39
C GLY A 615 -9.84 -3.81 67.82
N VAL A 616 -8.85 -3.98 68.69
CA VAL A 616 -8.04 -2.89 69.23
C VAL A 616 -6.59 -3.20 68.97
N VAL A 617 -5.88 -2.25 68.36
CA VAL A 617 -4.42 -2.27 68.23
C VAL A 617 -3.82 -1.15 69.03
N TYR A 618 -2.77 -1.46 69.77
CA TYR A 618 -2.02 -0.46 70.51
C TYR A 618 -0.82 0.00 69.70
N VAL A 619 -0.64 1.31 69.65
CA VAL A 619 0.45 1.97 68.94
C VAL A 619 1.26 2.76 69.92
N ARG A 620 2.58 2.58 69.92
CA ARG A 620 3.52 3.39 70.70
C ARG A 620 4.61 3.92 69.80
N SER A 621 4.91 5.21 69.89
CA SER A 621 6.06 5.78 69.19
C SER A 621 6.95 6.56 70.14
N HIS A 622 8.26 6.36 70.00
CA HIS A 622 9.29 7.04 70.79
C HIS A 622 9.79 8.33 70.12
N GLN A 623 9.20 8.75 69.00
CA GLN A 623 9.53 9.99 68.31
C GLN A 623 8.27 10.85 68.07
N PRO A 624 8.36 12.18 68.26
CA PRO A 624 7.28 13.09 67.89
C PRO A 624 7.09 13.15 66.37
N GLY A 625 5.86 13.35 65.91
CA GLY A 625 5.51 13.50 64.49
C GLY A 625 4.27 12.70 64.08
N ALA A 626 3.81 12.93 62.85
CA ALA A 626 2.67 12.21 62.27
C ALA A 626 3.09 10.78 61.86
N ARG A 627 2.35 9.77 62.32
CA ARG A 627 2.49 8.37 61.90
C ARG A 627 1.23 7.91 61.21
N SER A 628 1.36 7.24 60.07
CA SER A 628 0.25 6.68 59.31
C SER A 628 0.29 5.16 59.32
N PHE A 629 -0.88 4.57 59.48
CA PHE A 629 -1.10 3.12 59.50
C PHE A 629 -2.08 2.73 58.40
N VAL A 630 -1.81 1.63 57.70
CA VAL A 630 -2.75 1.03 56.76
C VAL A 630 -3.42 -0.15 57.45
N ILE A 631 -4.75 -0.11 57.43
CA ILE A 631 -5.63 -1.18 57.91
C ILE A 631 -6.18 -1.85 56.66
N LYS A 632 -5.68 -3.05 56.37
CA LYS A 632 -6.10 -3.89 55.23
C LYS A 632 -7.04 -4.97 55.72
N CYS A 633 -8.29 -4.94 55.24
CA CYS A 633 -9.28 -5.97 55.50
C CYS A 633 -9.43 -6.86 54.26
N GLU A 634 -8.96 -8.10 54.34
CA GLU A 634 -9.21 -9.15 53.36
C GLU A 634 -10.42 -9.97 53.81
N PHE A 635 -11.39 -10.21 52.94
CA PHE A 635 -12.60 -10.91 53.32
C PHE A 635 -13.15 -11.83 52.21
N LEU A 636 -13.87 -12.87 52.62
CA LEU A 636 -14.54 -13.84 51.76
C LEU A 636 -16.06 -13.62 51.81
N GLY A 637 -16.63 -13.15 50.70
CA GLY A 637 -18.09 -12.96 50.59
C GLY A 637 -18.87 -14.29 50.60
N ALA A 638 -20.20 -14.19 50.67
CA ALA A 638 -21.09 -15.36 50.55
C ALA A 638 -20.99 -16.04 49.17
N ASP A 639 -20.47 -15.33 48.17
CA ASP A 639 -20.15 -15.80 46.82
C ASP A 639 -18.80 -16.54 46.72
N MET A 640 -18.12 -16.79 47.84
CA MET A 640 -16.80 -17.42 47.94
C MET A 640 -15.68 -16.63 47.22
N MET A 641 -15.91 -15.36 46.88
CA MET A 641 -14.90 -14.50 46.26
C MET A 641 -14.08 -13.78 47.33
N LYS A 642 -12.75 -13.82 47.17
CA LYS A 642 -11.81 -13.04 48.01
C LYS A 642 -11.78 -11.60 47.54
N ARG A 643 -12.00 -10.66 48.46
CA ARG A 643 -11.96 -9.21 48.23
C ARG A 643 -11.11 -8.55 49.31
N ALA A 644 -10.62 -7.33 49.06
CA ALA A 644 -9.84 -6.59 50.04
C ALA A 644 -10.23 -5.10 50.03
N LYS A 645 -10.19 -4.46 51.20
CA LYS A 645 -10.40 -3.01 51.37
C LYS A 645 -9.34 -2.44 52.32
N GLU A 646 -8.75 -1.31 51.96
CA GLU A 646 -7.70 -0.65 52.73
C GLU A 646 -8.14 0.75 53.18
N VAL A 647 -7.82 1.10 54.44
CA VAL A 647 -8.01 2.45 54.99
C VAL A 647 -6.71 2.92 55.63
N SER A 648 -6.29 4.15 55.31
CA SER A 648 -5.14 4.80 55.94
C SER A 648 -5.60 5.64 57.13
N TYR A 649 -4.93 5.51 58.27
CA TYR A 649 -5.24 6.22 59.51
C TYR A 649 -3.98 6.90 60.08
N GLY A 650 -4.00 8.23 60.21
CA GLY A 650 -2.89 9.02 60.77
C GLY A 650 -3.07 9.32 62.26
N VAL A 651 -2.00 9.33 63.04
CA VAL A 651 -1.97 9.75 64.44
C VAL A 651 -0.75 10.64 64.66
N ASP A 652 -0.95 11.78 65.31
CA ASP A 652 0.13 12.67 65.71
C ASP A 652 0.67 12.30 67.09
N ILE A 653 1.99 12.10 67.20
CA ILE A 653 2.69 11.91 68.47
C ILE A 653 3.30 13.24 68.94
N VAL A 654 2.94 13.66 70.16
CA VAL A 654 3.33 14.94 70.76
C VAL A 654 4.17 14.68 72.01
N LYS A 655 5.16 15.55 72.28
CA LYS A 655 5.92 15.49 73.53
C LYS A 655 5.04 15.98 74.69
N PRO A 656 4.93 15.24 75.81
CA PRO A 656 4.08 15.63 76.93
C PRO A 656 4.55 16.91 77.65
N PHE A 657 5.86 17.11 77.80
CA PHE A 657 6.45 18.33 78.36
C PHE A 657 7.90 18.50 77.90
N GLU A 658 8.37 19.74 77.85
CA GLU A 658 9.76 20.07 77.56
C GLU A 658 10.42 20.62 78.85
N VAL A 659 11.37 19.87 79.41
CA VAL A 659 12.09 20.30 80.61
C VAL A 659 13.30 21.11 80.17
N THR A 660 13.28 22.42 80.44
CA THR A 660 14.47 23.27 80.32
C THR A 660 15.03 23.54 81.71
N THR A 661 16.32 23.28 81.90
CA THR A 661 17.02 23.58 83.15
C THR A 661 17.84 24.85 82.94
N GLN A 662 17.56 25.88 83.71
CA GLN A 662 18.35 27.11 83.74
C GLN A 662 19.11 27.17 85.07
N PHE A 663 20.42 27.29 85.00
CA PHE A 663 21.25 27.47 86.19
C PHE A 663 21.29 28.96 86.52
N TYR A 664 21.17 29.32 87.80
CA TYR A 664 21.20 30.70 88.26
C TYR A 664 22.32 30.89 89.29
N SER A 665 22.99 32.05 89.26
CA SER A 665 24.00 32.44 90.24
C SER A 665 23.35 32.79 91.58
N LYS A 666 24.15 32.91 92.65
CA LYS A 666 23.65 33.41 93.95
C LYS A 666 23.05 34.82 93.86
N GLY A 667 23.32 35.57 92.79
CA GLY A 667 22.70 36.86 92.47
C GLY A 667 21.47 36.77 91.59
N PHE A 668 20.89 35.58 91.37
CA PHE A 668 19.76 35.33 90.47
C PHE A 668 20.01 35.70 89.00
N GLU A 669 21.26 35.70 88.57
CA GLU A 669 21.61 35.89 87.16
C GLU A 669 21.72 34.52 86.46
N PRO A 670 21.15 34.34 85.27
CA PRO A 670 21.23 33.08 84.55
C PRO A 670 22.69 32.77 84.19
N ILE A 671 23.21 31.66 84.73
CA ILE A 671 24.50 31.08 84.37
C ILE A 671 24.25 30.18 83.17
N THR A 672 24.64 30.63 81.99
CA THR A 672 24.84 29.73 80.86
C THR A 672 26.01 28.81 81.17
N LYS A 673 25.74 27.51 81.16
CA LYS A 673 26.77 26.48 81.29
C LYS A 673 27.60 26.38 80.02
#